data_AF-G4MMC2-F1
#
_entry.id   AF-G4MMC2-F1
#
_cell.length_a   1.000
_cell.length_b   1.000
_cell.length_c   1.000
_cell.angle_alpha   90.00
_cell.angle_beta   90.00
_cell.angle_gamma   90.00
#
_symmetry.space_group_name_H-M   'P 1'
#
loop_
_entity.id
_entity.type
_entity.pdbx_description
1 polymer ?
#
loop_
_entity_poly.entity_id
_entity_poly.type
_entity_poly.pdbx_seq_one_letter_code
_entity_poly.pdbx_strand_id
1 'polypeptide(L)'
;MDRPKGAKRRFDLFALGCLVATTSRLGSRFDSTSSFARPQYFSITVIAITAAFCFVLSRLVSTETAWTRSLDVDEKPGRATSQIPILTITEPEPLRTVQPLLKSANHFAVVIKRRSPPTRVSLLLSVVVCRGLLFWHVLRYIQCSWGWIQALLPLSVLLVDVVIPAERTRISLPHVRIDDDEELIQSRRRHCHGSRNLRLRYAVLAAMWAFAAAQMTMHWYRPTDVICPRGWRIEQYIPATQLICLALDAAFLVLTHRIRPGQGSDGMDNNSPSYYSGSCWKTLTFVFTATATILGFCFWVGSTGDYDPQVHDALDGLERSDLAGDSLCAAVLLLSVIHLLARIHPATMALMISGISLHAHRLATRGHDAPWEHMDWTTSMLFPTVMIISGGMLIRWDRDFRPQPRSSSTDGIIHRALIFGYVILAGSVLCSTVLRAPDESTIHDVPGLGTIISAAYAESERWQAHAGSSKTLEEAVRTYRQRQGIPPPPNFDKWYEFARAKDSVIIDDFSQIESDLLPFWGMEPSAIRDMTGQLLQYPKASMGGLRIQNGEIKLSPHIPGTHLWMVMGLADIIRPFSQWLPDMDLAINLDDECRAAVPFEDRAALQAEAGITRSRLGKVGAGDLIASFNSSHASTSKWSNRFMAKDGMKDKAILPPFFEDYHKKPIYRTLVAPTCPPESPARNWRWWNKRDTCLACAAPHTSLSMEGRVVSNWTGAQDVCHQPDMAHLDGFIFSPAAMITTRKMMPIFSQAKVTGFVDILMPSPWNFHSKTPYKESADMSWDKKQNTVFWRGSATDGFAAAGSWTSFLRARFVDGADSIAEQMGPSAANSGVGLNVSFVGNFPRCEGPDCYAEAQHFYENRRSPLMIEGVDEQNAKEPAENKKSLGASVAFEEHFKFRHLADLDGAGFSGRFLPFMQSKSLVYRAGLFRTWFDERVHPWRHYVPLDLRIGMGTDAWYSVAAFFGGRRGSHLGEKIALEGREWAEKATRPADMQVYMFRLLLEWGRIVDDRRETLGYFGPSRSGG
;
A
#
# COMPACT_ATOMS: atom_id res chain seq x y z
N MET A 1 39.14 14.09 -46.16
CA MET A 1 38.31 14.60 -45.04
C MET A 1 38.23 13.54 -43.95
N ASP A 2 38.70 13.83 -42.73
CA ASP A 2 38.59 12.92 -41.59
C ASP A 2 37.14 12.83 -41.09
N ARG A 3 36.58 11.61 -41.02
CA ARG A 3 35.30 11.38 -40.29
C ARG A 3 35.50 11.68 -38.79
N PRO A 4 34.53 12.33 -38.11
CA PRO A 4 34.72 12.82 -36.75
C PRO A 4 34.74 11.67 -35.73
N LYS A 5 35.94 11.17 -35.41
CA LYS A 5 36.21 10.22 -34.30
C LYS A 5 35.67 10.75 -32.94
N GLY A 6 35.46 12.06 -32.81
CA GLY A 6 34.84 12.70 -31.64
C GLY A 6 33.31 12.47 -31.49
N ALA A 7 32.54 12.31 -32.57
CA ALA A 7 31.09 12.19 -32.47
C ALA A 7 30.66 10.86 -31.80
N LYS A 8 31.27 9.75 -32.23
CA LYS A 8 31.02 8.42 -31.64
C LYS A 8 31.35 8.37 -30.14
N ARG A 9 32.48 8.99 -29.74
CA ARG A 9 32.91 9.12 -28.33
C ARG A 9 31.87 9.84 -27.45
N ARG A 10 31.24 10.89 -27.96
CA ARG A 10 30.18 11.62 -27.24
C ARG A 10 28.94 10.76 -27.03
N PHE A 11 28.56 9.95 -28.02
CA PHE A 11 27.38 9.07 -27.93
C PHE A 11 27.54 7.94 -26.89
N ASP A 12 28.73 7.33 -26.78
CA ASP A 12 28.95 6.27 -25.78
C ASP A 12 28.92 6.80 -24.34
N LEU A 13 29.50 7.98 -24.11
CA LEU A 13 29.44 8.67 -22.81
C LEU A 13 28.02 9.15 -22.49
N PHE A 14 27.27 9.61 -23.50
CA PHE A 14 25.85 9.93 -23.36
C PHE A 14 25.02 8.70 -22.97
N ALA A 15 25.18 7.56 -23.65
CA ALA A 15 24.49 6.32 -23.30
C ALA A 15 24.84 5.83 -21.88
N LEU A 16 26.11 5.96 -21.45
CA LEU A 16 26.50 5.65 -20.07
C LEU A 16 25.85 6.60 -19.06
N GLY A 17 25.80 7.91 -19.36
CA GLY A 17 25.09 8.89 -18.54
C GLY A 17 23.58 8.62 -18.45
N CYS A 18 22.94 8.26 -19.57
CA CYS A 18 21.55 7.83 -19.61
C CYS A 18 21.33 6.57 -18.77
N LEU A 19 22.19 5.56 -18.87
CA LEU A 19 22.11 4.35 -18.04
C LEU A 19 22.16 4.68 -16.55
N VAL A 20 23.12 5.50 -16.11
CA VAL A 20 23.24 5.90 -14.70
C VAL A 20 22.01 6.70 -14.25
N ALA A 21 21.60 7.72 -15.02
CA ALA A 21 20.48 8.59 -14.65
C ALA A 21 19.13 7.84 -14.61
N THR A 22 18.87 6.97 -15.58
CA THR A 22 17.62 6.19 -15.64
C THR A 22 17.57 5.09 -14.59
N THR A 23 18.67 4.36 -14.37
CA THR A 23 18.77 3.37 -13.29
C THR A 23 18.59 4.04 -11.92
N SER A 24 19.25 5.18 -11.67
CA SER A 24 19.10 5.93 -10.43
C SER A 24 17.67 6.43 -10.22
N ARG A 25 17.02 6.97 -11.25
CA ARG A 25 15.64 7.45 -11.16
C ARG A 25 14.65 6.32 -10.86
N LEU A 26 14.77 5.18 -11.55
CA LEU A 26 13.88 4.04 -11.33
C LEU A 26 14.12 3.39 -9.95
N GLY A 27 15.38 3.31 -9.51
CA GLY A 27 15.73 2.82 -8.17
C GLY A 27 15.23 3.74 -7.05
N SER A 28 15.43 5.07 -7.17
CA SER A 28 14.98 6.03 -6.16
C SER A 28 13.45 6.21 -6.13
N ARG A 29 12.75 5.86 -7.22
CA ARG A 29 11.28 5.86 -7.28
C ARG A 29 10.65 4.49 -7.06
N PHE A 30 11.44 3.44 -6.76
CA PHE A 30 10.96 2.06 -6.81
C PHE A 30 9.64 1.87 -6.06
N ASP A 31 9.57 2.21 -4.77
CA ASP A 31 8.38 2.05 -3.94
C ASP A 31 7.32 3.16 -4.15
N SER A 32 7.72 4.28 -4.75
CA SER A 32 6.96 5.54 -4.80
C SER A 32 6.31 5.88 -6.13
N THR A 33 6.32 4.94 -7.09
CA THR A 33 5.63 5.06 -8.38
C THR A 33 4.45 4.09 -8.45
N SER A 34 3.36 4.52 -9.08
CA SER A 34 2.25 3.63 -9.43
C SER A 34 2.60 2.61 -10.53
N SER A 35 3.70 2.80 -11.26
CA SER A 35 4.05 1.97 -12.43
C SER A 35 4.14 0.48 -12.10
N PHE A 36 4.69 0.13 -10.93
CA PHE A 36 4.79 -1.26 -10.47
C PHE A 36 3.48 -1.81 -9.88
N ALA A 37 2.54 -0.95 -9.45
CA ALA A 37 1.16 -1.35 -9.13
C ALA A 37 0.35 -1.74 -10.37
N ARG A 38 0.76 -1.27 -11.56
CA ARG A 38 0.12 -1.51 -12.86
C ARG A 38 1.07 -2.25 -13.82
N PRO A 39 1.62 -3.43 -13.44
CA PRO A 39 2.78 -4.01 -14.10
C PRO A 39 2.53 -4.46 -15.54
N GLN A 40 1.28 -4.78 -15.89
CA GLN A 40 0.87 -5.12 -17.26
C GLN A 40 0.99 -3.90 -18.17
N TYR A 41 0.38 -2.78 -17.77
CA TYR A 41 0.50 -1.49 -18.46
C TYR A 41 1.96 -1.05 -18.57
N PHE A 42 2.71 -1.07 -17.47
CA PHE A 42 4.14 -0.70 -17.48
C PHE A 42 4.96 -1.56 -18.44
N SER A 43 4.83 -2.89 -18.36
CA SER A 43 5.57 -3.80 -19.24
C SER A 43 5.26 -3.58 -20.73
N ILE A 44 3.96 -3.48 -21.07
CA ILE A 44 3.51 -3.31 -22.45
C ILE A 44 3.97 -1.94 -22.99
N THR A 45 3.81 -0.86 -22.21
CA THR A 45 4.22 0.49 -22.61
C THR A 45 5.75 0.60 -22.78
N VAL A 46 6.56 0.07 -21.85
CA VAL A 46 8.03 0.03 -21.98
C VAL A 46 8.46 -0.68 -23.25
N ILE A 47 7.91 -1.86 -23.52
CA ILE A 47 8.26 -2.68 -24.69
C ILE A 47 7.83 -2.00 -25.99
N ALA A 48 6.63 -1.40 -26.03
CA ALA A 48 6.13 -0.66 -27.19
C ALA A 48 6.97 0.58 -27.52
N ILE A 49 7.33 1.38 -26.50
CA ILE A 49 8.22 2.55 -26.65
C ILE A 49 9.60 2.10 -27.16
N THR A 50 10.17 1.03 -26.56
CA THR A 50 11.46 0.46 -26.99
C THR A 50 11.42 -0.03 -28.44
N ALA A 51 10.32 -0.68 -28.86
CA ALA A 51 10.12 -1.09 -30.25
C ALA A 51 10.08 0.10 -31.22
N ALA A 52 9.39 1.18 -30.87
CA ALA A 52 9.30 2.39 -31.67
C ALA A 52 10.68 3.06 -31.85
N PHE A 53 11.46 3.20 -30.77
CA PHE A 53 12.83 3.73 -30.87
C PHE A 53 13.75 2.80 -31.69
N CYS A 54 13.66 1.47 -31.51
CA CYS A 54 14.41 0.52 -32.34
C CYS A 54 14.04 0.67 -33.83
N PHE A 55 12.77 0.90 -34.16
CA PHE A 55 12.33 1.14 -35.53
C PHE A 55 12.95 2.41 -36.12
N VAL A 56 12.89 3.54 -35.39
CA VAL A 56 13.50 4.81 -35.81
C VAL A 56 15.01 4.65 -36.02
N LEU A 57 15.73 4.03 -35.08
CA LEU A 57 17.16 3.74 -35.21
C LEU A 57 17.45 2.85 -36.42
N SER A 58 16.61 1.85 -36.71
CA SER A 58 16.76 0.99 -37.90
C SER A 58 16.66 1.77 -39.22
N ARG A 59 15.86 2.85 -39.25
CA ARG A 59 15.71 3.72 -40.42
C ARG A 59 16.90 4.65 -40.56
N LEU A 60 17.28 5.36 -39.49
CA LEU A 60 18.41 6.30 -39.49
C LEU A 60 19.74 5.62 -39.89
N VAL A 61 20.00 4.41 -39.39
CA VAL A 61 21.20 3.63 -39.75
C VAL A 61 21.13 3.14 -41.20
N SER A 62 19.94 2.88 -41.75
CA SER A 62 19.79 2.47 -43.16
C SER A 62 19.96 3.63 -44.16
N THR A 63 19.69 4.88 -43.73
CA THR A 63 19.86 6.06 -44.59
C THR A 63 21.32 6.49 -44.74
N GLU A 64 22.17 6.33 -43.71
CA GLU A 64 23.62 6.59 -43.84
C GLU A 64 24.28 5.73 -44.93
N THR A 65 23.86 4.46 -45.07
CA THR A 65 24.41 3.54 -46.09
C THR A 65 23.98 3.85 -47.54
N ALA A 66 22.94 4.65 -47.73
CA ALA A 66 22.45 5.04 -49.06
C ALA A 66 23.24 6.25 -49.62
N TRP A 67 23.49 7.27 -48.79
CA TRP A 67 24.22 8.48 -49.19
C TRP A 67 25.67 8.22 -49.62
N THR A 68 26.32 7.18 -49.09
CA THR A 68 27.68 6.80 -49.51
C THR A 68 27.74 6.08 -50.87
N ARG A 69 26.61 5.79 -51.53
CA ARG A 69 26.58 5.16 -52.86
C ARG A 69 26.20 6.09 -54.01
N SER A 70 25.83 7.34 -53.75
CA SER A 70 25.37 8.29 -54.77
C SER A 70 26.37 9.40 -55.11
N LEU A 71 27.67 9.21 -54.82
CA LEU A 71 28.72 10.22 -54.98
C LEU A 71 29.96 9.74 -55.78
N ASP A 72 29.90 8.55 -56.39
CA ASP A 72 30.92 8.02 -57.33
C ASP A 72 30.25 7.55 -58.64
N VAL A 73 29.79 8.48 -59.50
CA VAL A 73 29.69 8.27 -60.96
C VAL A 73 29.76 9.62 -61.71
N ASP A 74 30.91 9.87 -62.34
CA ASP A 74 31.14 10.60 -63.59
C ASP A 74 32.43 9.94 -64.17
N GLU A 75 32.65 9.64 -65.45
CA GLU A 75 32.04 10.10 -66.71
C GLU A 75 31.91 8.96 -67.78
N LYS A 76 31.50 9.29 -69.02
CA LYS A 76 31.07 8.40 -70.14
C LYS A 76 32.22 8.14 -71.16
N PRO A 77 32.02 7.68 -72.44
CA PRO A 77 30.92 6.96 -73.13
C PRO A 77 31.34 5.75 -74.02
N GLY A 78 30.36 4.96 -74.51
CA GLY A 78 30.52 4.07 -75.67
C GLY A 78 29.19 3.53 -76.25
N ARG A 79 28.86 3.85 -77.52
CA ARG A 79 27.76 3.24 -78.31
C ARG A 79 28.24 1.88 -78.90
N ALA A 80 27.44 0.91 -79.37
CA ALA A 80 26.03 0.79 -79.77
C ALA A 80 25.58 -0.70 -79.60
N THR A 81 24.36 -1.20 -79.89
CA THR A 81 23.13 -0.67 -80.53
C THR A 81 21.87 -1.39 -79.95
N SER A 82 20.72 -1.30 -80.63
CA SER A 82 19.39 -1.86 -80.30
C SER A 82 19.08 -3.24 -80.88
N GLN A 83 18.14 -4.00 -80.25
CA GLN A 83 16.90 -4.49 -80.90
C GLN A 83 15.87 -5.04 -79.88
N ILE A 84 14.57 -5.01 -80.25
CA ILE A 84 13.37 -5.42 -79.49
C ILE A 84 12.49 -6.28 -80.44
N PRO A 85 11.95 -7.45 -80.03
CA PRO A 85 10.48 -7.64 -79.80
C PRO A 85 10.20 -8.54 -78.56
N ILE A 86 9.11 -8.41 -77.77
CA ILE A 86 7.65 -8.49 -78.00
C ILE A 86 7.08 -9.93 -78.12
N LEU A 87 5.93 -10.14 -77.44
CA LEU A 87 5.24 -11.40 -77.12
C LEU A 87 4.79 -12.29 -78.30
N THR A 88 4.58 -13.58 -77.98
CA THR A 88 3.44 -14.37 -78.52
C THR A 88 2.87 -15.33 -77.46
N ILE A 89 1.61 -15.71 -77.63
CA ILE A 89 0.74 -16.45 -76.67
C ILE A 89 0.48 -17.88 -77.18
N THR A 90 0.34 -18.87 -76.29
CA THR A 90 -0.41 -20.12 -76.56
C THR A 90 -0.85 -20.88 -75.29
N GLU A 91 -2.10 -21.37 -75.33
CA GLU A 91 -2.75 -22.43 -74.53
C GLU A 91 -3.59 -23.29 -75.54
N PRO A 92 -4.23 -24.45 -75.21
CA PRO A 92 -4.34 -25.17 -73.92
C PRO A 92 -4.12 -26.72 -73.93
N GLU A 93 -3.93 -27.32 -72.73
CA GLU A 93 -4.43 -28.65 -72.22
C GLU A 93 -4.14 -29.98 -72.99
N PRO A 94 -4.37 -31.20 -72.42
CA PRO A 94 -4.72 -31.60 -71.03
C PRO A 94 -3.91 -32.80 -70.42
N LEU A 95 -4.23 -33.18 -69.16
CA LEU A 95 -4.10 -34.53 -68.52
C LEU A 95 -2.66 -35.12 -68.32
N ARG A 96 -2.14 -35.42 -67.12
CA ARG A 96 -2.75 -36.24 -66.03
C ARG A 96 -1.91 -36.27 -64.72
N THR A 97 -2.61 -36.10 -63.58
CA THR A 97 -2.47 -36.81 -62.26
C THR A 97 -1.18 -36.83 -61.39
N VAL A 98 -1.38 -36.53 -60.09
CA VAL A 98 -0.62 -36.93 -58.87
C VAL A 98 0.86 -36.52 -58.72
N GLN A 99 1.15 -35.21 -58.76
CA GLN A 99 2.36 -34.64 -58.12
C GLN A 99 2.20 -33.37 -57.22
N PRO A 100 1.06 -32.65 -57.12
CA PRO A 100 1.06 -31.34 -56.43
C PRO A 100 1.08 -31.42 -54.90
N LEU A 101 0.57 -32.49 -54.27
CA LEU A 101 0.46 -32.57 -52.80
C LEU A 101 1.81 -32.65 -52.08
N LEU A 102 2.79 -33.40 -52.62
CA LEU A 102 4.15 -33.49 -52.06
C LEU A 102 4.99 -32.23 -52.34
N LYS A 103 4.79 -31.57 -53.49
CA LYS A 103 5.44 -30.28 -53.78
C LYS A 103 4.86 -29.15 -52.93
N SER A 104 3.56 -29.14 -52.65
CA SER A 104 2.96 -28.14 -51.76
C SER A 104 3.46 -28.28 -50.32
N ALA A 105 3.53 -29.51 -49.78
CA ALA A 105 4.10 -29.76 -48.44
C ALA A 105 5.57 -29.32 -48.34
N ASN A 106 6.41 -29.63 -49.34
CA ASN A 106 7.80 -29.16 -49.36
C ASN A 106 7.92 -27.65 -49.59
N HIS A 107 7.04 -27.03 -50.39
CA HIS A 107 7.05 -25.58 -50.58
C HIS A 107 6.57 -24.86 -49.31
N PHE A 108 5.59 -25.40 -48.58
CA PHE A 108 5.15 -24.89 -47.28
C PHE A 108 6.24 -25.07 -46.22
N ALA A 109 6.90 -26.23 -46.17
CA ALA A 109 8.04 -26.48 -45.29
C ALA A 109 9.25 -25.58 -45.62
N VAL A 110 9.56 -25.32 -46.90
CA VAL A 110 10.63 -24.40 -47.33
C VAL A 110 10.25 -22.94 -47.08
N VAL A 111 8.98 -22.55 -47.24
CA VAL A 111 8.48 -21.21 -46.89
C VAL A 111 8.49 -21.00 -45.38
N ILE A 112 8.09 -22.00 -44.58
CA ILE A 112 8.23 -21.97 -43.11
C ILE A 112 9.71 -21.92 -42.72
N LYS A 113 10.60 -22.69 -43.35
CA LYS A 113 12.05 -22.67 -43.08
C LYS A 113 12.78 -21.42 -43.61
N ARG A 114 12.16 -20.66 -44.53
CA ARG A 114 12.59 -19.30 -44.96
C ARG A 114 11.95 -18.16 -44.16
N ARG A 115 10.82 -18.38 -43.48
CA ARG A 115 10.10 -17.38 -42.65
C ARG A 115 10.28 -17.58 -41.15
N SER A 116 10.75 -18.75 -40.70
CA SER A 116 11.12 -19.00 -39.31
C SER A 116 12.24 -18.02 -38.94
N PRO A 117 12.10 -17.22 -37.86
CA PRO A 117 13.21 -16.43 -37.36
C PRO A 117 14.43 -17.32 -37.09
N PRO A 118 15.66 -16.78 -37.16
CA PRO A 118 16.82 -17.51 -36.67
C PRO A 118 16.54 -18.05 -35.26
N THR A 119 17.01 -19.25 -34.93
CA THR A 119 16.75 -19.91 -33.63
C THR A 119 17.00 -18.99 -32.43
N ARG A 120 18.02 -18.13 -32.53
CA ARG A 120 18.38 -17.10 -31.53
C ARG A 120 17.31 -15.99 -31.35
N VAL A 121 16.59 -15.63 -32.41
CA VAL A 121 15.53 -14.59 -32.38
C VAL A 121 14.25 -15.17 -31.76
N SER A 122 13.88 -16.41 -32.12
CA SER A 122 12.78 -17.13 -31.46
C SER A 122 13.07 -17.32 -29.97
N LEU A 123 14.30 -17.71 -29.62
CA LEU A 123 14.72 -17.85 -28.21
C LEU A 123 14.67 -16.52 -27.45
N LEU A 124 15.15 -15.42 -28.04
CA LEU A 124 15.06 -14.10 -27.40
C LEU A 124 13.60 -13.67 -27.19
N LEU A 125 12.74 -13.87 -28.20
CA LEU A 125 11.30 -13.60 -28.07
C LEU A 125 10.67 -14.39 -26.92
N SER A 126 10.93 -15.70 -26.83
CA SER A 126 10.47 -16.53 -25.71
C SER A 126 10.99 -16.02 -24.36
N VAL A 127 12.27 -15.64 -24.26
CA VAL A 127 12.86 -15.11 -23.02
C VAL A 127 12.13 -13.86 -22.55
N VAL A 128 11.91 -12.87 -23.43
CA VAL A 128 11.25 -11.60 -23.03
C VAL A 128 9.77 -11.81 -22.72
N VAL A 129 9.04 -12.62 -23.50
CA VAL A 129 7.62 -12.94 -23.23
C VAL A 129 7.47 -13.68 -21.90
N CYS A 130 8.23 -14.75 -21.66
CA CYS A 130 8.19 -15.48 -20.39
C CYS A 130 8.58 -14.58 -19.22
N ARG A 131 9.60 -13.73 -19.38
CA ARG A 131 10.02 -12.80 -18.32
C ARG A 131 8.94 -11.79 -17.96
N GLY A 132 8.18 -11.29 -18.94
CA GLY A 132 7.03 -10.40 -18.72
C GLY A 132 5.88 -11.08 -17.99
N LEU A 133 5.48 -12.28 -18.41
CA LEU A 133 4.39 -13.03 -17.76
C LEU A 133 4.75 -13.42 -16.31
N LEU A 134 5.97 -13.91 -16.08
CA LEU A 134 6.43 -14.25 -14.73
C LEU A 134 6.63 -13.00 -13.86
N PHE A 135 6.94 -11.83 -14.43
CA PHE A 135 6.99 -10.56 -13.69
C PHE A 135 5.62 -10.20 -13.11
N TRP A 136 4.56 -10.30 -13.91
CA TRP A 136 3.19 -10.00 -13.47
C TRP A 136 2.76 -10.96 -12.35
N HIS A 137 3.15 -12.24 -12.46
CA HIS A 137 2.89 -13.24 -11.42
C HIS A 137 3.63 -12.93 -10.11
N VAL A 138 4.92 -12.58 -10.17
CA VAL A 138 5.71 -12.19 -8.98
C VAL A 138 5.15 -10.94 -8.31
N LEU A 139 4.74 -9.93 -9.07
CA LEU A 139 4.21 -8.68 -8.49
C LEU A 139 2.81 -8.83 -7.90
N ARG A 140 1.98 -9.75 -8.40
CA ARG A 140 0.67 -10.09 -7.78
C ARG A 140 0.84 -10.61 -6.34
N TYR A 141 1.97 -11.25 -6.05
CA TYR A 141 2.27 -11.89 -4.76
C TYR A 141 3.62 -11.40 -4.19
N ILE A 142 3.88 -10.09 -4.28
CA ILE A 142 5.15 -9.48 -3.87
C ILE A 142 5.50 -9.76 -2.40
N GLN A 143 4.51 -9.93 -1.52
CA GLN A 143 4.70 -10.29 -0.11
C GLN A 143 5.36 -11.67 0.09
N CYS A 144 5.23 -12.59 -0.87
CA CYS A 144 5.91 -13.88 -0.88
C CYS A 144 7.30 -13.84 -1.55
N SER A 145 7.78 -12.65 -1.95
CA SER A 145 9.00 -12.49 -2.74
C SER A 145 10.24 -12.19 -1.89
N TRP A 146 11.42 -12.60 -2.35
CA TRP A 146 12.70 -12.23 -1.75
C TRP A 146 13.23 -10.94 -2.40
N GLY A 147 13.47 -9.90 -1.60
CA GLY A 147 14.02 -8.61 -2.08
C GLY A 147 15.47 -8.67 -2.57
N TRP A 148 16.24 -9.64 -2.10
CA TRP A 148 17.69 -9.74 -2.34
C TRP A 148 18.09 -10.52 -3.61
N ILE A 149 17.18 -11.25 -4.27
CA ILE A 149 17.51 -12.11 -5.43
C ILE A 149 18.21 -11.34 -6.56
N GLN A 150 17.86 -10.07 -6.79
CA GLN A 150 18.46 -9.27 -7.86
C GLN A 150 19.94 -8.98 -7.65
N ALA A 151 20.47 -9.12 -6.43
CA ALA A 151 21.90 -9.07 -6.15
C ALA A 151 22.67 -10.25 -6.79
N LEU A 152 22.00 -11.36 -7.12
CA LEU A 152 22.62 -12.51 -7.78
C LEU A 152 22.82 -12.31 -9.30
N LEU A 153 22.25 -11.26 -9.92
CA LEU A 153 22.25 -11.10 -11.38
C LEU A 153 23.66 -11.16 -12.03
N PRO A 154 24.72 -10.53 -11.49
CA PRO A 154 26.06 -10.63 -12.09
C PRO A 154 26.62 -12.05 -12.08
N LEU A 155 26.31 -12.84 -11.05
CA LEU A 155 26.70 -14.25 -10.94
C LEU A 155 25.89 -15.11 -11.93
N SER A 156 24.57 -14.91 -12.02
CA SER A 156 23.70 -15.63 -12.95
C SER A 156 24.08 -15.41 -14.41
N VAL A 157 24.50 -14.19 -14.79
CA VAL A 157 25.01 -13.91 -16.14
C VAL A 157 26.24 -14.75 -16.48
N LEU A 158 27.16 -14.96 -15.54
CA LEU A 158 28.36 -15.78 -15.77
C LEU A 158 28.02 -17.26 -15.93
N LEU A 159 27.06 -17.77 -15.14
CA LEU A 159 26.57 -19.15 -15.27
C LEU A 159 25.89 -19.36 -16.62
N VAL A 160 25.02 -18.45 -17.04
CA VAL A 160 24.30 -18.52 -18.32
C VAL A 160 25.24 -18.37 -19.53
N ASP A 161 26.26 -17.52 -19.45
CA ASP A 161 27.26 -17.38 -20.52
C ASP A 161 28.07 -18.67 -20.74
N VAL A 162 28.32 -19.44 -19.68
CA VAL A 162 28.95 -20.78 -19.77
C VAL A 162 27.99 -21.83 -20.34
N VAL A 163 26.71 -21.81 -19.94
CA VAL A 163 25.72 -22.83 -20.32
C VAL A 163 25.24 -22.67 -21.77
N ILE A 164 24.98 -21.44 -22.24
CA ILE A 164 24.60 -21.22 -23.64
C ILE A 164 25.84 -21.44 -24.51
N PRO A 165 25.90 -22.47 -25.38
CA PRO A 165 27.10 -22.73 -26.14
C PRO A 165 27.38 -21.59 -27.11
N ALA A 166 28.63 -21.13 -27.17
CA ALA A 166 29.12 -20.48 -28.38
C ALA A 166 29.18 -21.57 -29.47
N GLU A 167 28.27 -21.53 -30.44
CA GLU A 167 28.32 -22.42 -31.59
C GLU A 167 29.73 -22.38 -32.18
N ARG A 168 30.42 -23.53 -32.19
CA ARG A 168 31.70 -23.66 -32.86
C ARG A 168 31.48 -23.32 -34.32
N THR A 169 31.96 -22.16 -34.75
CA THR A 169 32.23 -21.90 -36.16
C THR A 169 33.26 -22.94 -36.61
N ARG A 170 32.76 -24.05 -37.19
CA ARG A 170 33.59 -24.99 -37.97
C ARG A 170 34.04 -24.26 -39.23
N ILE A 171 35.03 -23.38 -39.08
CA ILE A 171 35.84 -22.95 -40.21
C ILE A 171 36.73 -24.15 -40.54
N SER A 172 36.32 -24.90 -41.55
CA SER A 172 37.21 -25.79 -42.27
C SER A 172 38.27 -24.91 -42.94
N LEU A 173 39.42 -24.77 -42.29
CA LEU A 173 40.59 -24.15 -42.91
C LEU A 173 40.99 -25.00 -44.13
N PRO A 174 41.27 -24.38 -45.29
CA PRO A 174 41.97 -25.07 -46.37
C PRO A 174 43.34 -25.54 -45.85
N HIS A 175 43.84 -26.67 -46.38
CA HIS A 175 45.14 -27.21 -46.02
C HIS A 175 46.25 -26.17 -46.20
N VAL A 176 46.79 -25.67 -45.09
CA VAL A 176 48.11 -25.02 -45.03
C VAL A 176 49.12 -26.07 -44.60
N ARG A 177 50.31 -26.06 -45.21
CA ARG A 177 51.35 -27.07 -44.96
C ARG A 177 51.88 -27.00 -43.53
N ILE A 178 52.33 -28.17 -43.09
CA ILE A 178 52.93 -28.48 -41.80
C ILE A 178 54.28 -27.78 -41.70
N ASP A 179 54.46 -26.97 -40.66
CA ASP A 179 55.57 -26.92 -39.69
C ASP A 179 55.14 -25.94 -38.56
N ASP A 180 55.72 -26.04 -37.36
CA ASP A 180 55.39 -25.25 -36.12
C ASP A 180 54.15 -25.65 -35.26
N ASP A 181 53.86 -26.95 -35.08
CA ASP A 181 52.74 -27.40 -34.22
C ASP A 181 52.98 -27.29 -32.69
N GLU A 182 54.20 -27.52 -32.17
CA GLU A 182 54.42 -27.61 -30.71
C GLU A 182 54.31 -26.28 -29.96
N GLU A 183 54.89 -25.18 -30.47
CA GLU A 183 54.76 -23.87 -29.82
C GLU A 183 53.32 -23.34 -29.88
N LEU A 184 52.60 -23.59 -30.98
CA LEU A 184 51.20 -23.18 -31.11
C LEU A 184 50.29 -23.95 -30.14
N ILE A 185 50.56 -25.24 -29.93
CA ILE A 185 49.83 -26.08 -28.97
C ILE A 185 50.18 -25.71 -27.53
N GLN A 186 51.45 -25.44 -27.19
CA GLN A 186 51.81 -24.95 -25.86
C GLN A 186 51.25 -23.56 -25.58
N SER A 187 51.31 -22.65 -26.55
CA SER A 187 50.69 -21.31 -26.49
C SER A 187 49.18 -21.44 -26.23
N ARG A 188 48.46 -22.25 -27.00
CA ARG A 188 47.04 -22.56 -26.76
C ARG A 188 46.79 -23.15 -25.38
N ARG A 189 47.58 -24.12 -24.91
CA ARG A 189 47.43 -24.71 -23.57
C ARG A 189 47.64 -23.69 -22.45
N ARG A 190 48.67 -22.85 -22.52
CA ARG A 190 48.92 -21.76 -21.56
C ARG A 190 47.79 -20.72 -21.59
N HIS A 191 47.31 -20.34 -22.78
CA HIS A 191 46.21 -19.38 -22.94
C HIS A 191 44.85 -19.94 -22.43
N CYS A 192 44.58 -21.23 -22.67
CA CYS A 192 43.38 -21.91 -22.15
C CYS A 192 43.42 -22.07 -20.61
N HIS A 193 44.56 -22.42 -20.01
CA HIS A 193 44.69 -22.45 -18.55
C HIS A 193 44.56 -21.06 -17.92
N GLY A 194 45.19 -20.04 -18.52
CA GLY A 194 45.04 -18.64 -18.09
C GLY A 194 43.59 -18.16 -18.14
N SER A 195 42.88 -18.41 -19.24
CA SER A 195 41.47 -18.02 -19.38
C SER A 195 40.55 -18.75 -18.38
N ARG A 196 40.77 -20.05 -18.13
CA ARG A 196 39.98 -20.80 -17.14
C ARG A 196 40.17 -20.26 -15.72
N ASN A 197 41.40 -19.95 -15.33
CA ASN A 197 41.69 -19.35 -14.02
C ASN A 197 41.13 -17.92 -13.89
N LEU A 198 41.14 -17.12 -14.96
CA LEU A 198 40.53 -15.79 -14.96
C LEU A 198 39.00 -15.86 -14.79
N ARG A 199 38.32 -16.77 -15.50
CA ARG A 199 36.88 -17.01 -15.36
C ARG A 199 36.50 -17.41 -13.93
N LEU A 200 37.28 -18.32 -13.33
CA LEU A 200 37.06 -18.75 -11.95
C LEU A 200 37.21 -17.58 -10.96
N ARG A 201 38.27 -16.78 -11.07
CA ARG A 201 38.49 -15.59 -10.22
C ARG A 201 37.35 -14.58 -10.32
N TYR A 202 36.89 -14.28 -11.54
CA TYR A 202 35.79 -13.36 -11.76
C TYR A 202 34.46 -13.90 -11.19
N ALA A 203 34.19 -15.21 -11.33
CA ALA A 203 33.02 -15.85 -10.71
C ALA A 203 33.04 -15.81 -9.17
N VAL A 204 34.20 -16.02 -8.54
CA VAL A 204 34.36 -15.87 -7.08
C VAL A 204 34.07 -14.43 -6.64
N LEU A 205 34.58 -13.42 -7.35
CA LEU A 205 34.35 -12.01 -7.04
C LEU A 205 32.88 -11.60 -7.25
N ALA A 206 32.22 -12.13 -8.29
CA ALA A 206 30.79 -11.92 -8.52
C ALA A 206 29.94 -12.57 -7.42
N ALA A 207 30.33 -13.75 -6.92
CA ALA A 207 29.67 -14.40 -5.79
C ALA A 207 29.89 -13.63 -4.47
N MET A 208 31.10 -13.11 -4.22
CA MET A 208 31.38 -12.23 -3.08
C MET A 208 30.54 -10.95 -3.11
N TRP A 209 30.45 -10.30 -4.28
CA TRP A 209 29.62 -9.10 -4.46
C TRP A 209 28.15 -9.41 -4.20
N ALA A 210 27.64 -10.47 -4.83
CA ALA A 210 26.25 -10.90 -4.73
C ALA A 210 25.86 -11.28 -3.29
N PHE A 211 26.74 -11.98 -2.56
CA PHE A 211 26.53 -12.30 -1.16
C PHE A 211 26.47 -11.05 -0.28
N ALA A 212 27.47 -10.15 -0.38
CA ALA A 212 27.50 -8.94 0.43
C ALA A 212 26.31 -7.99 0.14
N ALA A 213 25.92 -7.85 -1.13
CA ALA A 213 24.75 -7.09 -1.53
C ALA A 213 23.42 -7.72 -1.05
N ALA A 214 23.32 -9.06 -1.08
CA ALA A 214 22.17 -9.77 -0.52
C ALA A 214 22.06 -9.58 0.99
N GLN A 215 23.17 -9.71 1.73
CA GLN A 215 23.21 -9.50 3.19
C GLN A 215 22.81 -8.07 3.59
N MET A 216 23.26 -7.06 2.85
CA MET A 216 22.84 -5.67 3.08
C MET A 216 21.35 -5.46 2.80
N THR A 217 20.83 -6.02 1.69
CA THR A 217 19.39 -5.93 1.37
C THR A 217 18.53 -6.66 2.41
N MET A 218 18.99 -7.79 2.94
CA MET A 218 18.31 -8.52 4.02
C MET A 218 18.23 -7.72 5.32
N HIS A 219 19.29 -6.98 5.70
CA HIS A 219 19.28 -6.17 6.92
C HIS A 219 18.45 -4.88 6.83
N TRP A 220 18.31 -4.33 5.62
CA TRP A 220 17.44 -3.18 5.36
C TRP A 220 15.97 -3.56 5.18
N TYR A 221 15.68 -4.84 4.97
CA TYR A 221 14.30 -5.33 4.86
C TYR A 221 13.57 -5.16 6.19
N ARG A 222 12.33 -4.68 6.12
CA ARG A 222 11.37 -4.61 7.21
C ARG A 222 10.03 -5.11 6.66
N PRO A 223 9.55 -6.31 7.03
CA PRO A 223 8.27 -6.80 6.52
C PRO A 223 7.12 -5.84 6.90
N THR A 224 6.11 -5.74 6.04
CA THR A 224 4.82 -5.07 6.34
C THR A 224 3.82 -5.98 7.06
N ASP A 225 4.23 -7.21 7.37
CA ASP A 225 3.40 -8.23 8.00
C ASP A 225 2.12 -8.53 7.18
N VAL A 226 2.16 -8.33 5.85
CA VAL A 226 1.13 -8.79 4.91
C VAL A 226 1.38 -10.28 4.63
N ILE A 227 0.33 -11.09 4.78
CA ILE A 227 0.47 -12.54 4.86
C ILE A 227 0.89 -13.14 3.51
N CYS A 228 1.91 -14.01 3.55
CA CYS A 228 2.17 -14.99 2.49
C CYS A 228 1.44 -16.31 2.83
N PRO A 229 0.40 -16.73 2.08
CA PRO A 229 -0.45 -17.85 2.47
C PRO A 229 0.24 -19.21 2.59
N ARG A 230 -0.34 -20.08 3.43
CA ARG A 230 0.15 -21.45 3.71
C ARG A 230 -0.83 -22.46 3.13
N GLY A 231 -0.35 -23.36 2.27
CA GLY A 231 -1.16 -24.43 1.67
C GLY A 231 -0.84 -24.66 0.19
N TRP A 232 -1.65 -25.48 -0.48
CA TRP A 232 -1.46 -25.83 -1.90
C TRP A 232 -1.97 -24.71 -2.82
N ARG A 233 -1.21 -23.61 -2.90
CA ARG A 233 -1.37 -22.55 -3.92
C ARG A 233 -0.04 -22.23 -4.59
N ILE A 234 -0.11 -21.70 -5.81
CA ILE A 234 1.05 -21.35 -6.66
C ILE A 234 1.96 -20.30 -5.99
N GLU A 235 1.39 -19.53 -5.06
CA GLU A 235 1.99 -18.42 -4.30
C GLU A 235 3.26 -18.80 -3.51
N GLN A 236 3.41 -20.08 -3.11
CA GLN A 236 4.62 -20.55 -2.43
C GLN A 236 5.82 -20.72 -3.37
N TYR A 237 5.59 -20.77 -4.69
CA TYR A 237 6.63 -20.90 -5.72
C TYR A 237 7.12 -19.54 -6.24
N ILE A 238 6.77 -18.43 -5.59
CA ILE A 238 7.20 -17.09 -5.98
C ILE A 238 8.74 -16.94 -5.91
N PRO A 239 9.46 -17.40 -4.88
CA PRO A 239 10.93 -17.39 -4.88
C PRO A 239 11.56 -18.20 -6.02
N ALA A 240 11.01 -19.38 -6.32
CA ALA A 240 11.47 -20.19 -7.45
C ALA A 240 11.22 -19.48 -8.79
N THR A 241 10.07 -18.81 -8.92
CA THR A 241 9.72 -17.98 -10.08
C THR A 241 10.66 -16.79 -10.23
N GLN A 242 11.07 -16.16 -9.12
CA GLN A 242 12.09 -15.09 -9.14
C GLN A 242 13.46 -15.61 -9.59
N LEU A 243 13.86 -16.82 -9.21
CA LEU A 243 15.09 -17.45 -9.72
C LEU A 243 15.02 -17.72 -11.24
N ILE A 244 13.85 -18.12 -11.75
CA ILE A 244 13.62 -18.24 -13.20
C ILE A 244 13.67 -16.86 -13.89
N CYS A 245 13.02 -15.84 -13.33
CA CYS A 245 13.11 -14.46 -13.82
C CYS A 245 14.57 -13.96 -13.88
N LEU A 246 15.37 -14.24 -12.85
CA LEU A 246 16.79 -13.89 -12.79
C LEU A 246 17.60 -14.61 -13.88
N ALA A 247 17.32 -15.90 -14.12
CA ALA A 247 17.96 -16.65 -15.20
C ALA A 247 17.55 -16.13 -16.60
N LEU A 248 16.29 -15.67 -16.76
CA LEU A 248 15.81 -15.03 -17.98
C LEU A 248 16.43 -13.64 -18.20
N ASP A 249 16.60 -12.84 -17.15
CA ASP A 249 17.31 -11.54 -17.21
C ASP A 249 18.77 -11.74 -17.61
N ALA A 250 19.43 -12.75 -17.02
CA ALA A 250 20.78 -13.16 -17.42
C ALA A 250 20.85 -13.64 -18.89
N ALA A 251 19.89 -14.46 -19.33
CA ALA A 251 19.78 -14.92 -20.72
C ALA A 251 19.53 -13.76 -21.69
N PHE A 252 18.70 -12.77 -21.34
CA PHE A 252 18.46 -11.58 -22.15
C PHE A 252 19.77 -10.79 -22.40
N LEU A 253 20.57 -10.54 -21.35
CA LEU A 253 21.85 -9.84 -21.47
C LEU A 253 22.85 -10.61 -22.35
N VAL A 254 22.97 -11.93 -22.15
CA VAL A 254 23.89 -12.80 -22.92
C VAL A 254 23.45 -12.93 -24.39
N LEU A 255 22.16 -13.18 -24.66
CA LEU A 255 21.63 -13.31 -26.01
C LEU A 255 21.73 -12.00 -26.80
N THR A 256 21.39 -10.86 -26.18
CA THR A 256 21.50 -9.54 -26.80
C THR A 256 22.94 -9.19 -27.17
N HIS A 257 23.90 -9.48 -26.28
CA HIS A 257 25.33 -9.35 -26.57
C HIS A 257 25.79 -10.23 -27.75
N ARG A 258 25.22 -11.44 -27.88
CA ARG A 258 25.55 -12.43 -28.93
C ARG A 258 24.79 -12.27 -30.25
N ILE A 259 23.89 -11.30 -30.38
CA ILE A 259 23.19 -10.94 -31.65
C ILE A 259 24.07 -10.06 -32.57
N ARG A 260 25.30 -9.75 -32.14
CA ARG A 260 26.33 -9.08 -32.96
C ARG A 260 26.49 -9.75 -34.34
N PRO A 261 26.51 -8.99 -35.46
CA PRO A 261 26.85 -9.55 -36.75
C PRO A 261 28.27 -10.11 -36.72
N GLY A 262 28.46 -11.32 -37.25
CA GLY A 262 29.78 -11.94 -37.35
C GLY A 262 30.72 -11.09 -38.22
N GLN A 263 32.02 -11.09 -37.90
CA GLN A 263 33.02 -10.71 -38.88
C GLN A 263 32.99 -11.72 -40.01
N GLY A 264 32.38 -11.32 -41.13
CA GLY A 264 32.59 -12.01 -42.40
C GLY A 264 34.07 -11.94 -42.76
N SER A 265 34.60 -13.06 -43.26
CA SER A 265 35.94 -13.12 -43.80
C SER A 265 35.98 -12.35 -45.12
N ASP A 266 36.40 -11.08 -45.06
CA ASP A 266 37.11 -10.42 -46.15
C ASP A 266 38.11 -9.41 -45.54
N GLY A 267 39.37 -9.52 -45.96
CA GLY A 267 40.41 -8.56 -45.60
C GLY A 267 40.32 -7.30 -46.46
N MET A 268 40.92 -6.21 -45.98
CA MET A 268 40.98 -4.93 -46.71
C MET A 268 39.62 -4.30 -47.06
N ASP A 269 38.88 -3.86 -46.04
CA ASP A 269 38.01 -2.70 -46.23
C ASP A 269 37.93 -1.82 -44.97
N ASN A 270 38.44 -0.59 -45.05
CA ASN A 270 38.58 0.32 -43.89
C ASN A 270 37.27 1.04 -43.50
N ASN A 271 36.13 0.51 -43.93
CA ASN A 271 34.82 1.11 -43.71
C ASN A 271 34.25 0.79 -42.31
N SER A 272 34.58 1.70 -41.37
CA SER A 272 33.89 1.98 -40.09
C SER A 272 32.80 0.97 -39.65
N PRO A 273 33.03 0.15 -38.60
CA PRO A 273 31.96 -0.67 -38.04
C PRO A 273 30.85 0.23 -37.47
N SER A 274 29.62 0.04 -37.94
CA SER A 274 28.41 0.51 -37.24
C SER A 274 28.07 -0.51 -36.15
N TYR A 275 27.84 -0.03 -34.92
CA TYR A 275 27.85 -0.89 -33.73
C TYR A 275 26.67 -1.88 -33.67
N TYR A 276 25.62 -1.60 -34.43
CA TYR A 276 24.64 -2.58 -34.86
C TYR A 276 24.29 -2.29 -36.32
N SER A 277 24.31 -3.31 -37.18
CA SER A 277 23.74 -3.21 -38.53
C SER A 277 22.26 -2.83 -38.42
N GLY A 278 21.72 -2.10 -39.41
CA GLY A 278 20.28 -1.85 -39.51
C GLY A 278 19.44 -3.13 -39.51
N SER A 279 20.05 -4.29 -39.85
CA SER A 279 19.44 -5.61 -39.68
C SER A 279 19.16 -5.97 -38.21
N CYS A 280 20.07 -5.68 -37.28
CA CYS A 280 19.86 -5.96 -35.86
C CYS A 280 18.75 -5.09 -35.25
N TRP A 281 18.74 -3.79 -35.55
CA TRP A 281 17.66 -2.91 -35.08
C TRP A 281 16.28 -3.35 -35.62
N LYS A 282 16.21 -3.87 -36.86
CA LYS A 282 14.99 -4.52 -37.38
C LYS A 282 14.63 -5.79 -36.62
N THR A 283 15.60 -6.62 -36.27
CA THR A 283 15.38 -7.83 -35.43
C THR A 283 14.86 -7.48 -34.05
N LEU A 284 15.45 -6.50 -33.36
CA LEU A 284 14.99 -6.04 -32.05
C LEU A 284 13.60 -5.38 -32.14
N THR A 285 13.33 -4.60 -33.18
CA THR A 285 11.99 -4.07 -33.46
C THR A 285 10.97 -5.21 -33.56
N PHE A 286 11.25 -6.24 -34.36
CA PHE A 286 10.36 -7.41 -34.47
C PHE A 286 10.14 -8.11 -33.12
N VAL A 287 11.21 -8.37 -32.36
CA VAL A 287 11.11 -9.03 -31.04
C VAL A 287 10.26 -8.20 -30.07
N PHE A 288 10.53 -6.90 -29.93
CA PHE A 288 9.78 -6.06 -29.00
C PHE A 288 8.33 -5.82 -29.45
N THR A 289 8.06 -5.58 -30.74
CA THR A 289 6.69 -5.46 -31.25
C THR A 289 5.91 -6.76 -31.04
N ALA A 290 6.48 -7.92 -31.40
CA ALA A 290 5.83 -9.22 -31.17
C ALA A 290 5.59 -9.49 -29.68
N THR A 291 6.54 -9.13 -28.81
CA THR A 291 6.38 -9.25 -27.35
C THR A 291 5.23 -8.37 -26.85
N ALA A 292 5.16 -7.10 -27.26
CA ALA A 292 4.08 -6.20 -26.86
C ALA A 292 2.70 -6.71 -27.33
N THR A 293 2.61 -7.26 -28.55
CA THR A 293 1.38 -7.87 -29.06
C THR A 293 1.00 -9.13 -28.28
N ILE A 294 1.95 -10.03 -27.98
CA ILE A 294 1.68 -11.26 -27.21
C ILE A 294 1.26 -10.91 -25.78
N LEU A 295 2.00 -10.04 -25.09
CA LEU A 295 1.64 -9.59 -23.74
C LEU A 295 0.30 -8.86 -23.72
N GLY A 296 0.03 -7.97 -24.70
CA GLY A 296 -1.26 -7.32 -24.84
C GLY A 296 -2.42 -8.29 -25.07
N PHE A 297 -2.21 -9.35 -25.86
CA PHE A 297 -3.20 -10.41 -26.04
C PHE A 297 -3.39 -11.26 -24.77
N CYS A 298 -2.31 -11.67 -24.08
CA CYS A 298 -2.40 -12.37 -22.81
C CYS A 298 -3.10 -11.54 -21.72
N PHE A 299 -2.85 -10.23 -21.69
CA PHE A 299 -3.55 -9.29 -20.81
C PHE A 299 -5.03 -9.20 -21.16
N TRP A 300 -5.37 -9.03 -22.45
CA TRP A 300 -6.75 -8.99 -22.92
C TRP A 300 -7.53 -10.27 -22.55
N VAL A 301 -6.98 -11.45 -22.85
CA VAL A 301 -7.58 -12.76 -22.48
C VAL A 301 -7.70 -12.91 -20.96
N GLY A 302 -6.69 -12.46 -20.19
CA GLY A 302 -6.75 -12.46 -18.73
C GLY A 302 -7.84 -11.52 -18.16
N SER A 303 -8.08 -10.39 -18.83
CA SER A 303 -9.08 -9.39 -18.42
C SER A 303 -10.52 -9.73 -18.82
N THR A 304 -10.76 -10.77 -19.64
CA THR A 304 -12.12 -11.21 -19.99
C THR A 304 -12.76 -12.16 -18.99
N GLY A 305 -12.05 -12.58 -17.94
CA GLY A 305 -12.64 -13.27 -16.78
C GLY A 305 -12.83 -12.29 -15.61
N ASP A 306 -13.79 -12.57 -14.73
CA ASP A 306 -14.15 -11.76 -13.54
C ASP A 306 -13.05 -11.69 -12.43
N TYR A 307 -11.77 -11.84 -12.80
CA TYR A 307 -10.72 -12.29 -11.89
C TYR A 307 -9.90 -11.18 -11.20
N ASP A 308 -10.13 -9.91 -11.56
CA ASP A 308 -9.65 -8.74 -10.82
C ASP A 308 -10.39 -7.44 -11.24
N PRO A 309 -11.31 -6.89 -10.44
CA PRO A 309 -11.98 -5.63 -10.78
C PRO A 309 -11.02 -4.44 -10.87
N GLN A 310 -9.87 -4.47 -10.18
CA GLN A 310 -8.89 -3.37 -10.21
C GLN A 310 -8.25 -3.21 -11.60
N VAL A 311 -8.22 -4.26 -12.41
CA VAL A 311 -7.67 -4.23 -13.78
C VAL A 311 -8.51 -3.37 -14.74
N HIS A 312 -9.80 -3.20 -14.43
CA HIS A 312 -10.73 -2.42 -15.26
C HIS A 312 -10.92 -0.97 -14.80
N ASP A 313 -10.39 -0.60 -13.62
CA ASP A 313 -10.43 0.78 -13.15
C ASP A 313 -9.62 1.72 -14.06
N ALA A 314 -10.21 2.87 -14.38
CA ALA A 314 -9.55 3.89 -15.19
C ALA A 314 -8.33 4.47 -14.46
N LEU A 315 -7.20 4.58 -15.18
CA LEU A 315 -5.96 5.13 -14.63
C LEU A 315 -6.13 6.60 -14.23
N ASP A 316 -5.80 6.93 -12.97
CA ASP A 316 -5.91 8.29 -12.46
C ASP A 316 -4.88 9.26 -13.10
N GLY A 317 -4.91 10.55 -12.74
CA GLY A 317 -3.98 11.55 -13.29
C GLY A 317 -2.51 11.30 -12.92
N LEU A 318 -2.25 10.87 -11.68
CA LEU A 318 -0.93 10.52 -11.19
C LEU A 318 -0.45 9.22 -11.84
N GLU A 319 -1.32 8.20 -11.90
CA GLU A 319 -1.00 6.91 -12.51
C GLU A 319 -0.57 7.04 -13.97
N ARG A 320 -1.25 7.90 -14.76
CA ARG A 320 -0.87 8.18 -16.14
C ARG A 320 0.47 8.93 -16.26
N SER A 321 0.73 9.86 -15.34
CA SER A 321 1.99 10.63 -15.31
C SER A 321 3.18 9.74 -14.97
N ASP A 322 3.06 8.94 -13.91
CA ASP A 322 4.05 7.95 -13.48
C ASP A 322 4.32 6.92 -14.58
N LEU A 323 3.25 6.30 -15.09
CA LEU A 323 3.35 5.28 -16.13
C LEU A 323 4.06 5.83 -17.37
N ALA A 324 3.73 7.05 -17.82
CA ALA A 324 4.39 7.66 -18.98
C ALA A 324 5.87 7.98 -18.70
N GLY A 325 6.16 8.65 -17.58
CA GLY A 325 7.50 9.10 -17.22
C GLY A 325 8.46 7.95 -16.95
N ASP A 326 8.03 6.96 -16.18
CA ASP A 326 8.85 5.83 -15.79
C ASP A 326 8.94 4.77 -16.91
N SER A 327 7.91 4.61 -17.75
CA SER A 327 8.03 3.75 -18.95
C SER A 327 9.00 4.34 -19.98
N LEU A 328 8.99 5.66 -20.18
CA LEU A 328 9.98 6.34 -21.01
C LEU A 328 11.39 6.17 -20.43
N CYS A 329 11.53 6.32 -19.11
CA CYS A 329 12.79 6.12 -18.39
C CYS A 329 13.34 4.69 -18.57
N ALA A 330 12.50 3.67 -18.39
CA ALA A 330 12.86 2.27 -18.57
C ALA A 330 13.15 1.90 -20.04
N ALA A 331 12.44 2.49 -21.01
CA ALA A 331 12.76 2.31 -22.43
C ALA A 331 14.13 2.92 -22.80
N VAL A 332 14.45 4.11 -22.27
CA VAL A 332 15.78 4.73 -22.45
C VAL A 332 16.88 3.90 -21.77
N LEU A 333 16.60 3.31 -20.59
CA LEU A 333 17.51 2.36 -19.94
C LEU A 333 17.77 1.14 -20.82
N LEU A 334 16.72 0.46 -21.32
CA LEU A 334 16.85 -0.70 -22.20
C LEU A 334 17.66 -0.40 -23.46
N LEU A 335 17.39 0.73 -24.13
CA LEU A 335 18.15 1.16 -25.31
C LEU A 335 19.62 1.45 -24.98
N SER A 336 19.89 2.07 -23.83
CA SER A 336 21.25 2.34 -23.34
C SER A 336 22.00 1.05 -23.03
N VAL A 337 21.35 0.08 -22.39
CA VAL A 337 21.88 -1.27 -22.11
C VAL A 337 22.19 -1.99 -23.42
N ILE A 338 21.24 -2.05 -24.36
CA ILE A 338 21.42 -2.68 -25.69
C ILE A 338 22.64 -2.09 -26.41
N HIS A 339 22.76 -0.75 -26.46
CA HIS A 339 23.91 -0.08 -27.09
C HIS A 339 25.23 -0.39 -26.38
N LEU A 340 25.28 -0.29 -25.06
CA LEU A 340 26.50 -0.47 -24.27
C LEU A 340 26.95 -1.94 -24.17
N LEU A 341 26.05 -2.91 -24.30
CA LEU A 341 26.39 -4.34 -24.39
C LEU A 341 27.31 -4.66 -25.58
N ALA A 342 27.39 -3.80 -26.60
CA ALA A 342 28.39 -3.94 -27.66
C ALA A 342 29.84 -3.69 -27.19
N ARG A 343 30.05 -3.11 -25.99
CA ARG A 343 31.36 -2.66 -25.48
C ARG A 343 31.66 -2.97 -24.01
N ILE A 344 30.67 -3.38 -23.24
CA ILE A 344 30.76 -3.74 -21.82
C ILE A 344 30.35 -5.21 -21.68
N HIS A 345 31.08 -5.99 -20.88
CA HIS A 345 30.74 -7.39 -20.68
C HIS A 345 29.37 -7.53 -19.99
N PRO A 346 28.51 -8.51 -20.37
CA PRO A 346 27.18 -8.67 -19.77
C PRO A 346 27.17 -8.73 -18.24
N ALA A 347 28.17 -9.36 -17.61
CA ALA A 347 28.27 -9.43 -16.14
C ALA A 347 28.61 -8.07 -15.49
N THR A 348 29.45 -7.26 -16.16
CA THR A 348 29.76 -5.88 -15.72
C THR A 348 28.55 -4.97 -15.91
N MET A 349 27.75 -5.20 -16.96
CA MET A 349 26.47 -4.50 -17.17
C MET A 349 25.47 -4.82 -16.05
N ALA A 350 25.29 -6.10 -15.72
CA ALA A 350 24.47 -6.53 -14.59
C ALA A 350 24.92 -5.87 -13.28
N LEU A 351 26.23 -5.89 -12.99
CA LEU A 351 26.82 -5.29 -11.79
C LEU A 351 26.50 -3.79 -11.66
N MET A 352 26.59 -3.03 -12.76
CA MET A 352 26.24 -1.61 -12.75
C MET A 352 24.75 -1.40 -12.46
N ILE A 353 23.87 -2.13 -13.14
CA ILE A 353 22.42 -1.96 -12.98
C ILE A 353 22.02 -2.33 -11.54
N SER A 354 22.41 -3.49 -11.03
CA SER A 354 22.06 -3.92 -9.68
C SER A 354 22.69 -3.03 -8.60
N GLY A 355 23.95 -2.63 -8.76
CA GLY A 355 24.65 -1.75 -7.81
C GLY A 355 24.11 -0.32 -7.76
N ILE A 356 23.82 0.29 -8.91
CA ILE A 356 23.24 1.64 -8.97
C ILE A 356 21.80 1.63 -8.44
N SER A 357 20.98 0.64 -8.83
CA SER A 357 19.60 0.52 -8.33
C SER A 357 19.57 0.39 -6.81
N LEU A 358 20.40 -0.49 -6.23
CA LEU A 358 20.45 -0.72 -4.79
C LEU A 358 20.90 0.53 -4.03
N HIS A 359 21.92 1.25 -4.53
CA HIS A 359 22.38 2.50 -3.92
C HIS A 359 21.34 3.63 -4.03
N ALA A 360 20.68 3.77 -5.18
CA ALA A 360 19.69 4.82 -5.40
C ALA A 360 18.41 4.59 -4.58
N HIS A 361 17.94 3.34 -4.50
CA HIS A 361 16.84 2.94 -3.60
C HIS A 361 17.24 3.21 -2.13
N ARG A 362 18.43 2.76 -1.69
CA ARG A 362 18.89 3.01 -0.31
C ARG A 362 18.99 4.50 0.02
N LEU A 363 19.45 5.33 -0.92
CA LEU A 363 19.54 6.78 -0.72
C LEU A 363 18.16 7.43 -0.59
N ALA A 364 17.14 6.91 -1.27
CA ALA A 364 15.77 7.40 -1.19
C ALA A 364 15.06 7.00 0.12
N THR A 365 15.28 5.79 0.63
CA THR A 365 14.63 5.31 1.87
C THR A 365 15.33 5.77 3.16
N ARG A 366 16.64 6.09 3.08
CA ARG A 366 17.49 6.47 4.23
C ARG A 366 16.91 7.51 5.19
N GLY A 367 16.10 8.45 4.72
CA GLY A 367 15.58 9.56 5.54
C GLY A 367 14.62 9.15 6.66
N HIS A 368 14.04 7.95 6.57
CA HIS A 368 12.95 7.49 7.46
C HIS A 368 13.28 6.20 8.22
N ASP A 369 14.19 5.39 7.67
CA ASP A 369 14.80 4.29 8.39
C ASP A 369 15.68 4.86 9.51
N ALA A 370 15.34 4.63 10.78
CA ALA A 370 16.27 4.95 11.86
C ALA A 370 17.47 3.99 11.69
N PRO A 371 18.70 4.45 11.42
CA PRO A 371 19.72 3.54 10.93
C PRO A 371 20.35 2.63 12.02
N TRP A 372 19.69 2.49 13.19
CA TRP A 372 20.24 1.93 14.44
C TRP A 372 19.57 0.63 14.91
N GLU A 373 18.48 0.19 14.28
CA GLU A 373 17.75 -1.02 14.66
C GLU A 373 18.54 -2.30 14.27
N HIS A 374 19.60 -2.58 15.02
CA HIS A 374 20.49 -3.74 14.91
C HIS A 374 21.45 -3.78 13.70
N MET A 375 21.94 -2.64 13.19
CA MET A 375 23.11 -2.65 12.31
C MET A 375 24.40 -2.88 13.12
N ASP A 376 24.87 -4.12 13.11
CA ASP A 376 26.15 -4.52 13.69
C ASP A 376 27.37 -3.98 12.88
N TRP A 377 28.58 -4.26 13.36
CA TRP A 377 29.80 -3.89 12.64
C TRP A 377 29.92 -4.57 11.26
N THR A 378 29.43 -5.81 11.10
CA THR A 378 29.57 -6.53 9.82
C THR A 378 28.69 -5.89 8.72
N THR A 379 27.48 -5.46 9.06
CA THR A 379 26.56 -4.78 8.14
C THR A 379 26.94 -3.33 7.89
N SER A 380 27.49 -2.65 8.89
CA SER A 380 27.91 -1.25 8.79
C SER A 380 29.22 -1.06 8.03
N MET A 381 30.16 -2.01 8.15
CA MET A 381 31.54 -1.86 7.65
C MET A 381 31.97 -2.99 6.71
N LEU A 382 31.79 -4.25 7.09
CA LEU A 382 32.32 -5.40 6.34
C LEU A 382 31.63 -5.58 4.98
N PHE A 383 30.30 -5.73 4.93
CA PHE A 383 29.60 -5.97 3.66
C PHE A 383 29.70 -4.78 2.68
N PRO A 384 29.59 -3.50 3.09
CA PRO A 384 29.86 -2.37 2.20
C PRO A 384 31.29 -2.40 1.64
N THR A 385 32.28 -2.73 2.47
CA THR A 385 33.69 -2.84 2.05
C THR A 385 33.89 -3.99 1.06
N VAL A 386 33.28 -5.15 1.30
CA VAL A 386 33.33 -6.29 0.36
C VAL A 386 32.64 -5.97 -0.95
N MET A 387 31.46 -5.32 -0.94
CA MET A 387 30.78 -4.85 -2.15
C MET A 387 31.62 -3.87 -2.97
N ILE A 388 32.26 -2.91 -2.30
CA ILE A 388 33.20 -1.97 -2.93
C ILE A 388 34.35 -2.77 -3.55
N ILE A 389 35.18 -3.46 -2.76
CA ILE A 389 36.40 -4.12 -3.27
C ILE A 389 36.10 -5.09 -4.40
N SER A 390 35.08 -5.95 -4.26
CA SER A 390 34.67 -6.90 -5.30
C SER A 390 34.17 -6.19 -6.57
N GLY A 391 33.31 -5.17 -6.44
CA GLY A 391 32.79 -4.40 -7.56
C GLY A 391 33.89 -3.68 -8.36
N GLY A 392 34.82 -3.03 -7.67
CA GLY A 392 35.96 -2.36 -8.29
C GLY A 392 36.91 -3.33 -9.01
N MET A 393 37.14 -4.51 -8.43
CA MET A 393 37.91 -5.59 -9.06
C MET A 393 37.23 -6.15 -10.31
N LEU A 394 35.91 -6.37 -10.28
CA LEU A 394 35.13 -6.83 -11.43
C LEU A 394 35.17 -5.82 -12.59
N ILE A 395 35.01 -4.52 -12.30
CA ILE A 395 35.10 -3.45 -13.31
C ILE A 395 36.52 -3.36 -13.90
N ARG A 396 37.57 -3.55 -13.08
CA ARG A 396 38.96 -3.60 -13.56
C ARG A 396 39.18 -4.78 -14.52
N TRP A 397 38.73 -5.98 -14.16
CA TRP A 397 38.94 -7.20 -14.94
C TRP A 397 38.02 -7.35 -16.17
N ASP A 398 37.02 -6.50 -16.35
CA ASP A 398 36.15 -6.44 -17.54
C ASP A 398 36.91 -6.35 -18.89
N ARG A 399 38.11 -5.75 -18.90
CA ARG A 399 38.95 -5.69 -20.11
C ARG A 399 39.66 -7.00 -20.43
N ASP A 400 40.05 -7.76 -19.40
CA ASP A 400 40.83 -8.99 -19.54
C ASP A 400 39.95 -10.19 -19.90
N PHE A 401 38.64 -10.10 -19.68
CA PHE A 401 37.65 -11.12 -20.03
C PHE A 401 37.31 -11.18 -21.53
N ARG A 402 37.72 -10.17 -22.31
CA ARG A 402 37.33 -10.04 -23.73
C ARG A 402 38.31 -10.78 -24.64
N PRO A 403 37.84 -11.66 -25.56
CA PRO A 403 38.67 -12.12 -26.66
C PRO A 403 39.08 -10.93 -27.55
N GLN A 404 40.37 -10.88 -27.89
CA GLN A 404 41.13 -9.69 -28.34
C GLN A 404 40.86 -9.29 -29.83
N PRO A 405 41.31 -8.11 -30.35
CA PRO A 405 42.69 -7.58 -30.24
C PRO A 405 42.86 -6.15 -29.67
N ARG A 406 44.14 -5.77 -29.58
CA ARG A 406 44.72 -4.61 -28.88
C ARG A 406 44.17 -3.23 -29.29
N SER A 407 43.95 -2.40 -28.27
CA SER A 407 44.12 -0.93 -28.31
C SER A 407 43.35 -0.12 -29.36
N SER A 408 42.02 -0.02 -29.23
CA SER A 408 41.33 1.21 -29.65
C SER A 408 41.48 2.28 -28.55
N SER A 409 41.77 3.52 -28.93
CA SER A 409 41.82 4.66 -27.98
C SER A 409 40.46 5.00 -27.37
N THR A 410 39.38 4.42 -27.90
CA THR A 410 37.99 4.66 -27.48
C THR A 410 37.60 3.78 -26.29
N ASP A 411 38.04 2.52 -26.26
CA ASP A 411 37.75 1.60 -25.15
C ASP A 411 38.40 2.03 -23.83
N GLY A 412 39.57 2.69 -23.93
CA GLY A 412 40.23 3.29 -22.77
C GLY A 412 39.43 4.43 -22.13
N ILE A 413 38.62 5.17 -22.89
CA ILE A 413 37.80 6.28 -22.37
C ILE A 413 36.60 5.74 -21.60
N ILE A 414 35.87 4.77 -22.16
CA ILE A 414 34.72 4.15 -21.48
C ILE A 414 35.18 3.50 -20.18
N HIS A 415 36.27 2.73 -20.18
CA HIS A 415 36.78 2.10 -18.97
C HIS A 415 37.28 3.11 -17.92
N ARG A 416 37.88 4.25 -18.33
CA ARG A 416 38.20 5.35 -17.40
C ARG A 416 36.95 5.98 -16.80
N ALA A 417 35.90 6.18 -17.60
CA ALA A 417 34.61 6.70 -17.12
C ALA A 417 33.92 5.72 -16.15
N LEU A 418 34.00 4.40 -16.41
CA LEU A 418 33.52 3.36 -15.50
C LEU A 418 34.26 3.38 -14.17
N ILE A 419 35.60 3.44 -14.18
CA ILE A 419 36.40 3.54 -12.95
C ILE A 419 36.06 4.84 -12.18
N PHE A 420 35.97 5.98 -12.87
CA PHE A 420 35.67 7.26 -12.23
C PHE A 420 34.26 7.30 -11.61
N GLY A 421 33.24 6.85 -12.35
CA GLY A 421 31.88 6.73 -11.84
C GLY A 421 31.77 5.74 -10.68
N TYR A 422 32.50 4.62 -10.75
CA TYR A 422 32.60 3.67 -9.65
C TYR A 422 33.30 4.26 -8.41
N VAL A 423 34.36 5.07 -8.55
CA VAL A 423 35.00 5.77 -7.41
C VAL A 423 34.03 6.75 -6.75
N ILE A 424 33.22 7.48 -7.53
CA ILE A 424 32.16 8.34 -6.99
C ILE A 424 31.10 7.50 -6.25
N LEU A 425 30.66 6.39 -6.84
CA LEU A 425 29.67 5.49 -6.21
C LEU A 425 30.22 4.90 -4.90
N ALA A 426 31.43 4.35 -4.91
CA ALA A 426 32.08 3.79 -3.73
C ALA A 426 32.32 4.85 -2.64
N GLY A 427 32.75 6.07 -3.02
CA GLY A 427 32.88 7.19 -2.09
C GLY A 427 31.53 7.64 -1.51
N SER A 428 30.45 7.60 -2.31
CA SER A 428 29.09 7.88 -1.86
C SER A 428 28.57 6.81 -0.91
N VAL A 429 28.76 5.53 -1.22
CA VAL A 429 28.45 4.39 -0.34
C VAL A 429 29.20 4.57 0.99
N LEU A 430 30.53 4.73 0.96
CA LEU A 430 31.37 4.90 2.15
C LEU A 430 30.98 6.13 2.99
N CYS A 431 30.71 7.28 2.35
CA CYS A 431 30.23 8.47 3.04
C CYS A 431 28.86 8.23 3.70
N SER A 432 28.00 7.46 3.04
CA SER A 432 26.69 7.11 3.56
C SER A 432 26.74 6.06 4.69
N THR A 433 27.63 5.07 4.64
CA THR A 433 27.66 3.99 5.65
C THR A 433 28.63 4.28 6.81
N VAL A 434 29.72 5.01 6.57
CA VAL A 434 30.81 5.20 7.53
C VAL A 434 30.87 6.62 8.09
N LEU A 435 30.93 7.64 7.22
CA LEU A 435 31.08 9.05 7.66
C LEU A 435 29.78 9.67 8.22
N ARG A 436 28.68 8.94 8.10
CA ARG A 436 27.36 9.27 8.70
C ARG A 436 26.79 8.09 9.48
N ALA A 437 27.65 7.20 9.96
CA ALA A 437 27.36 6.50 11.21
C ALA A 437 27.26 7.57 12.32
N PRO A 438 26.37 7.41 13.30
CA PRO A 438 26.16 8.41 14.32
C PRO A 438 27.28 8.29 15.35
N ASP A 439 27.42 9.31 16.17
CA ASP A 439 28.19 9.16 17.39
C ASP A 439 27.42 8.24 18.37
N GLU A 440 28.17 7.40 19.09
CA GLU A 440 27.63 6.36 20.01
C GLU A 440 26.77 7.00 21.13
N SER A 441 27.05 8.27 21.42
CA SER A 441 26.26 9.17 22.27
C SER A 441 24.76 9.21 21.93
N THR A 442 24.38 9.21 20.65
CA THR A 442 22.96 9.34 20.23
C THR A 442 22.09 8.12 20.55
N ILE A 443 22.70 6.96 20.83
CA ILE A 443 21.97 5.75 21.26
C ILE A 443 21.50 5.90 22.73
N HIS A 444 22.22 6.69 23.53
CA HIS A 444 21.86 6.98 24.92
C HIS A 444 20.69 7.97 25.07
N ASP A 445 20.34 8.70 24.00
CA ASP A 445 19.25 9.69 23.98
C ASP A 445 17.87 9.11 23.58
N VAL A 446 17.76 7.81 23.28
CA VAL A 446 16.48 7.18 22.94
C VAL A 446 15.60 7.08 24.20
N PRO A 447 14.42 7.73 24.25
CA PRO A 447 13.57 7.70 25.43
C PRO A 447 12.98 6.30 25.66
N GLY A 448 13.01 5.84 26.91
CA GLY A 448 12.23 4.67 27.32
C GLY A 448 10.73 4.98 27.32
N LEU A 449 9.89 3.95 27.21
CA LEU A 449 8.43 4.09 27.13
C LEU A 449 7.81 4.97 28.24
N GLY A 450 8.42 4.99 29.43
CA GLY A 450 8.01 5.84 30.55
C GLY A 450 7.96 7.34 30.24
N THR A 451 8.84 7.86 29.37
CA THR A 451 8.82 9.27 28.96
C THR A 451 7.58 9.58 28.12
N ILE A 452 7.25 8.71 27.16
CA ILE A 452 6.05 8.84 26.31
C ILE A 452 4.78 8.78 27.16
N ILE A 453 4.72 7.83 28.10
CA ILE A 453 3.63 7.74 29.08
C ILE A 453 3.53 9.03 29.90
N SER A 454 4.62 9.56 30.46
CA SER A 454 4.58 10.79 31.27
C SER A 454 4.10 12.02 30.49
N ALA A 455 4.44 12.12 29.19
CA ALA A 455 3.98 13.20 28.33
C ALA A 455 2.47 13.12 28.07
N ALA A 456 1.97 11.93 27.74
CA ALA A 456 0.55 11.68 27.52
C ALA A 456 -0.30 11.90 28.78
N TYR A 457 0.23 11.57 29.96
CA TYR A 457 -0.39 11.92 31.24
C TYR A 457 -0.55 13.44 31.40
N ALA A 458 0.53 14.21 31.20
CA ALA A 458 0.49 15.67 31.32
C ALA A 458 -0.44 16.33 30.27
N GLU A 459 -0.56 15.77 29.07
CA GLU A 459 -1.53 16.20 28.06
C GLU A 459 -2.97 15.90 28.50
N SER A 460 -3.23 14.67 28.94
CA SER A 460 -4.56 14.24 29.42
C SER A 460 -5.03 15.04 30.64
N GLU A 461 -4.15 15.35 31.60
CA GLU A 461 -4.49 16.18 32.76
C GLU A 461 -4.88 17.61 32.35
N ARG A 462 -4.15 18.23 31.41
CA ARG A 462 -4.51 19.55 30.86
C ARG A 462 -5.86 19.51 30.16
N TRP A 463 -6.13 18.47 29.36
CA TRP A 463 -7.41 18.29 28.70
C TRP A 463 -8.55 18.13 29.73
N GLN A 464 -8.39 17.26 30.73
CA GLN A 464 -9.41 17.03 31.77
C GLN A 464 -9.70 18.31 32.57
N ALA A 465 -8.66 19.07 32.95
CA ALA A 465 -8.80 20.34 33.66
C ALA A 465 -9.56 21.38 32.83
N HIS A 466 -9.37 21.40 31.50
CA HIS A 466 -10.08 22.31 30.60
C HIS A 466 -11.51 21.86 30.29
N ALA A 467 -11.72 20.57 30.01
CA ALA A 467 -13.00 20.00 29.60
C ALA A 467 -14.08 20.05 30.71
N GLY A 468 -13.66 20.06 31.98
CA GLY A 468 -14.54 20.16 33.15
C GLY A 468 -14.42 21.49 33.91
N SER A 469 -13.95 22.58 33.27
CA SER A 469 -13.58 23.82 33.96
C SER A 469 -14.77 24.55 34.60
N SER A 470 -15.88 24.71 33.87
CA SER A 470 -17.04 25.50 34.28
C SER A 470 -17.85 24.84 35.39
N LYS A 471 -18.06 25.56 36.50
CA LYS A 471 -18.82 25.11 37.68
C LYS A 471 -20.19 25.75 37.81
N THR A 472 -20.46 26.83 37.07
CA THR A 472 -21.79 27.43 36.92
C THR A 472 -22.26 27.48 35.46
N LEU A 473 -23.54 27.77 35.26
CA LEU A 473 -24.14 27.95 33.93
C LEU A 473 -23.55 29.18 33.21
N GLU A 474 -23.34 30.29 33.93
CA GLU A 474 -22.75 31.51 33.40
C GLU A 474 -21.32 31.29 32.92
N GLU A 475 -20.55 30.50 33.66
CA GLU A 475 -19.21 30.06 33.24
C GLU A 475 -19.29 29.22 31.97
N ALA A 476 -20.15 28.20 31.93
CA ALA A 476 -20.30 27.34 30.75
C ALA A 476 -20.73 28.11 29.50
N VAL A 477 -21.65 29.08 29.63
CA VAL A 477 -22.07 29.98 28.52
C VAL A 477 -20.92 30.88 28.07
N ARG A 478 -20.11 31.41 29.01
CA ARG A 478 -18.94 32.23 28.70
C ARG A 478 -17.86 31.41 27.98
N THR A 479 -17.52 30.24 28.51
CA THR A 479 -16.52 29.32 27.94
C THR A 479 -16.95 28.84 26.56
N TYR A 480 -18.23 28.49 26.38
CA TYR A 480 -18.82 28.19 25.07
C TYR A 480 -18.57 29.33 24.07
N ARG A 481 -18.94 30.58 24.43
CA ARG A 481 -18.77 31.73 23.53
C ARG A 481 -17.30 32.00 23.18
N GLN A 482 -16.41 31.84 24.16
CA GLN A 482 -14.96 32.00 23.95
C GLN A 482 -14.39 30.95 22.99
N ARG A 483 -14.84 29.69 23.10
CA ARG A 483 -14.40 28.60 22.22
C ARG A 483 -15.06 28.65 20.83
N GLN A 484 -16.36 28.95 20.76
CA GLN A 484 -17.16 28.84 19.54
C GLN A 484 -17.33 30.14 18.75
N GLY A 485 -17.09 31.31 19.34
CA GLY A 485 -17.34 32.61 18.71
C GLY A 485 -18.82 32.89 18.42
N ILE A 486 -19.74 32.05 18.92
CA ILE A 486 -21.20 32.18 18.78
C ILE A 486 -21.88 31.89 20.13
N PRO A 487 -23.10 32.41 20.38
CA PRO A 487 -23.90 32.00 21.54
C PRO A 487 -24.21 30.49 21.51
N PRO A 488 -24.44 29.85 22.68
CA PRO A 488 -24.98 28.50 22.73
C PRO A 488 -26.35 28.40 22.08
N PRO A 489 -26.80 27.22 21.63
CA PRO A 489 -28.18 27.03 21.14
C PRO A 489 -29.21 27.27 22.28
N PRO A 490 -30.49 27.51 21.95
CA PRO A 490 -31.57 27.48 22.94
C PRO A 490 -31.59 26.18 23.77
N ASN A 491 -32.16 26.22 24.97
CA ASN A 491 -32.19 25.12 25.95
C ASN A 491 -30.80 24.62 26.44
N PHE A 492 -29.73 25.41 26.25
CA PHE A 492 -28.40 25.10 26.80
C PHE A 492 -28.38 25.03 28.33
N ASP A 493 -29.22 25.79 29.01
CA ASP A 493 -29.47 25.69 30.45
C ASP A 493 -30.02 24.31 30.84
N LYS A 494 -31.00 23.79 30.09
CA LYS A 494 -31.58 22.46 30.32
C LYS A 494 -30.57 21.35 30.05
N TRP A 495 -29.71 21.52 29.05
CA TRP A 495 -28.57 20.62 28.83
C TRP A 495 -27.56 20.67 29.98
N TYR A 496 -27.22 21.86 30.48
CA TYR A 496 -26.30 22.04 31.60
C TYR A 496 -26.88 21.41 32.89
N GLU A 497 -28.13 21.70 33.22
CA GLU A 497 -28.87 21.08 34.33
C GLU A 497 -28.84 19.54 34.24
N PHE A 498 -29.13 18.99 33.05
CA PHE A 498 -29.07 17.55 32.80
C PHE A 498 -27.65 16.99 32.96
N ALA A 499 -26.63 17.65 32.42
CA ALA A 499 -25.23 17.24 32.54
C ALA A 499 -24.75 17.25 34.00
N ARG A 500 -25.15 18.24 34.80
CA ARG A 500 -24.86 18.31 36.25
C ARG A 500 -25.62 17.22 37.01
N ALA A 501 -26.90 16.98 36.71
CA ALA A 501 -27.72 15.92 37.32
C ALA A 501 -27.29 14.49 36.95
N LYS A 502 -26.41 14.33 35.94
CA LYS A 502 -25.76 13.07 35.55
C LYS A 502 -24.32 12.94 36.04
N ASP A 503 -23.84 13.88 36.86
CA ASP A 503 -22.45 13.96 37.30
C ASP A 503 -21.45 13.92 36.14
N SER A 504 -21.73 14.63 35.03
CA SER A 504 -20.80 14.72 33.90
C SER A 504 -19.53 15.45 34.32
N VAL A 505 -18.38 14.81 34.12
CA VAL A 505 -17.06 15.42 34.30
C VAL A 505 -16.65 16.32 33.13
N ILE A 506 -17.36 16.25 32.00
CA ILE A 506 -17.12 17.03 30.78
C ILE A 506 -18.30 17.97 30.53
N ILE A 507 -18.00 19.27 30.40
CA ILE A 507 -18.96 20.37 30.23
C ILE A 507 -18.52 21.30 29.08
N ASP A 508 -17.23 21.61 28.98
CA ASP A 508 -16.73 22.67 28.11
C ASP A 508 -16.17 22.17 26.77
N ASP A 509 -15.62 20.95 26.72
CA ASP A 509 -15.01 20.38 25.52
C ASP A 509 -15.91 19.35 24.84
N PHE A 510 -16.41 19.72 23.67
CA PHE A 510 -17.16 18.87 22.74
C PHE A 510 -16.67 19.10 21.30
N SER A 511 -15.35 19.28 21.15
CA SER A 511 -14.71 19.60 19.87
C SER A 511 -15.02 18.60 18.75
N GLN A 512 -15.29 17.33 19.08
CA GLN A 512 -15.74 16.33 18.10
C GLN A 512 -17.09 16.70 17.46
N ILE A 513 -18.08 17.11 18.26
CA ILE A 513 -19.40 17.56 17.77
C ILE A 513 -19.22 18.79 16.87
N GLU A 514 -18.39 19.73 17.31
CA GLU A 514 -18.16 21.00 16.61
C GLU A 514 -17.48 20.78 15.25
N SER A 515 -16.53 19.85 15.17
CA SER A 515 -15.84 19.47 13.93
C SER A 515 -16.78 18.76 12.94
N ASP A 516 -17.59 17.82 13.42
CA ASP A 516 -18.52 17.04 12.60
C ASP A 516 -19.65 17.90 12.05
N LEU A 517 -20.14 18.86 12.83
CA LEU A 517 -21.23 19.74 12.45
C LEU A 517 -20.80 20.97 11.63
N LEU A 518 -19.51 21.34 11.64
CA LEU A 518 -19.03 22.56 10.98
C LEU A 518 -19.40 22.64 9.48
N PRO A 519 -19.23 21.61 8.63
CA PRO A 519 -19.54 21.74 7.20
C PRO A 519 -21.04 21.98 6.93
N PHE A 520 -21.94 21.50 7.80
CA PHE A 520 -23.39 21.68 7.64
C PHE A 520 -23.84 23.13 7.86
N TRP A 521 -23.08 23.94 8.60
CA TRP A 521 -23.32 25.39 8.68
C TRP A 521 -23.15 26.09 7.33
N GLY A 522 -22.38 25.53 6.40
CA GLY A 522 -22.22 26.05 5.04
C GLY A 522 -23.32 25.64 4.06
N MET A 523 -24.28 24.82 4.50
CA MET A 523 -25.43 24.37 3.68
C MET A 523 -26.69 25.14 4.06
N GLU A 524 -27.67 25.24 3.16
CA GLU A 524 -28.99 25.80 3.51
C GLU A 524 -29.77 24.82 4.43
N PRO A 525 -30.44 25.28 5.51
CA PRO A 525 -31.20 24.41 6.41
C PRO A 525 -32.26 23.57 5.68
N SER A 526 -32.97 24.17 4.72
CA SER A 526 -33.97 23.50 3.89
C SER A 526 -33.39 22.31 3.13
N ALA A 527 -32.22 22.50 2.49
CA ALA A 527 -31.51 21.47 1.74
C ALA A 527 -31.06 20.31 2.65
N ILE A 528 -30.66 20.59 3.89
CA ILE A 528 -30.36 19.53 4.88
C ILE A 528 -31.61 18.69 5.13
N ARG A 529 -32.76 19.32 5.44
CA ARG A 529 -34.03 18.62 5.70
C ARG A 529 -34.49 17.79 4.50
N ASP A 530 -34.38 18.33 3.29
CA ASP A 530 -34.73 17.63 2.05
C ASP A 530 -33.82 16.43 1.76
N MET A 531 -32.51 16.55 1.98
CA MET A 531 -31.57 15.42 1.83
C MET A 531 -31.80 14.34 2.89
N THR A 532 -32.07 14.70 4.16
CA THR A 532 -32.48 13.74 5.20
C THR A 532 -33.73 12.97 4.75
N GLY A 533 -34.75 13.70 4.30
CA GLY A 533 -35.98 13.11 3.76
C GLY A 533 -35.71 12.23 2.53
N GLN A 534 -34.75 12.59 1.67
CA GLN A 534 -34.35 11.80 0.51
C GLN A 534 -33.68 10.48 0.93
N LEU A 535 -32.66 10.52 1.79
CA LEU A 535 -31.94 9.33 2.28
C LEU A 535 -32.92 8.28 2.83
N LEU A 536 -33.88 8.75 3.64
CA LEU A 536 -34.88 7.90 4.28
C LEU A 536 -35.94 7.32 3.34
N GLN A 537 -35.97 7.68 2.06
CA GLN A 537 -36.88 7.09 1.05
C GLN A 537 -36.31 5.87 0.33
N TYR A 538 -35.02 5.52 0.50
CA TYR A 538 -34.35 4.44 -0.24
C TYR A 538 -33.92 3.29 0.68
N PRO A 539 -34.67 2.17 0.74
CA PRO A 539 -34.32 1.04 1.61
C PRO A 539 -32.93 0.45 1.35
N LYS A 540 -32.42 0.54 0.11
CA LYS A 540 -31.09 0.02 -0.27
C LYS A 540 -29.92 0.79 0.35
N ALA A 541 -30.15 1.97 0.91
CA ALA A 541 -29.11 2.74 1.59
C ALA A 541 -28.84 2.26 3.03
N SER A 542 -29.57 1.27 3.54
CA SER A 542 -29.50 0.80 4.94
C SER A 542 -29.59 1.96 5.94
N MET A 543 -30.59 2.83 5.76
CA MET A 543 -30.84 3.99 6.63
C MET A 543 -32.08 3.77 7.52
N GLY A 544 -31.96 4.05 8.81
CA GLY A 544 -33.05 4.08 9.77
C GLY A 544 -33.54 5.51 10.02
N GLY A 545 -34.86 5.72 9.94
CA GLY A 545 -35.46 7.03 10.22
C GLY A 545 -35.92 7.15 11.66
N LEU A 546 -35.51 8.23 12.33
CA LEU A 546 -36.01 8.65 13.65
C LEU A 546 -36.50 10.09 13.55
N ARG A 547 -37.77 10.31 13.89
CA ARG A 547 -38.41 11.63 13.98
C ARG A 547 -38.58 12.04 15.44
N ILE A 548 -38.23 13.28 15.75
CA ILE A 548 -38.59 13.97 16.99
C ILE A 548 -39.64 15.02 16.62
N GLN A 549 -40.78 15.02 17.30
CA GLN A 549 -41.88 15.95 17.03
C GLN A 549 -42.63 16.27 18.33
N ASN A 550 -42.69 17.55 18.73
CA ASN A 550 -43.26 18.01 20.00
C ASN A 550 -42.74 17.22 21.21
N GLY A 551 -41.47 16.83 21.19
CA GLY A 551 -40.83 15.97 22.21
C GLY A 551 -41.16 14.48 22.15
N GLU A 552 -42.09 14.03 21.29
CA GLU A 552 -42.32 12.62 21.01
C GLU A 552 -41.30 12.06 20.03
N ILE A 553 -40.85 10.81 20.24
CA ILE A 553 -39.96 10.10 19.31
C ILE A 553 -40.76 9.07 18.51
N LYS A 554 -40.67 9.13 17.18
CA LYS A 554 -41.36 8.24 16.24
C LYS A 554 -40.35 7.58 15.30
N LEU A 555 -40.42 6.25 15.17
CA LEU A 555 -39.52 5.48 14.30
C LEU A 555 -40.16 5.28 12.93
N SER A 556 -39.34 5.24 11.87
CA SER A 556 -39.82 4.85 10.54
C SER A 556 -40.36 3.41 10.57
N PRO A 557 -41.55 3.14 10.01
CA PRO A 557 -42.14 1.79 10.01
C PRO A 557 -41.43 0.81 9.07
N HIS A 558 -40.42 1.27 8.32
CA HIS A 558 -39.74 0.53 7.27
C HIS A 558 -38.33 0.05 7.65
N ILE A 559 -37.88 0.32 8.88
CA ILE A 559 -36.57 -0.12 9.38
C ILE A 559 -36.51 -1.66 9.35
N PRO A 560 -35.47 -2.28 8.77
CA PRO A 560 -35.32 -3.74 8.77
C PRO A 560 -35.33 -4.30 10.19
N GLY A 561 -36.10 -5.36 10.45
CA GLY A 561 -36.25 -5.94 11.79
C GLY A 561 -34.93 -6.38 12.44
N THR A 562 -33.93 -6.76 11.63
CA THR A 562 -32.56 -7.09 12.08
C THR A 562 -31.81 -5.90 12.67
N HIS A 563 -32.14 -4.67 12.27
CA HIS A 563 -31.48 -3.43 12.66
C HIS A 563 -32.38 -2.49 13.50
N LEU A 564 -33.67 -2.82 13.68
CA LEU A 564 -34.63 -2.03 14.45
C LEU A 564 -34.14 -1.74 15.88
N TRP A 565 -33.43 -2.69 16.50
CA TRP A 565 -32.86 -2.51 17.84
C TRP A 565 -31.86 -1.34 17.94
N MET A 566 -31.18 -0.98 16.85
CA MET A 566 -30.22 0.14 16.82
C MET A 566 -30.96 1.46 16.97
N VAL A 567 -32.01 1.66 16.18
CA VAL A 567 -32.80 2.90 16.18
C VAL A 567 -33.68 2.99 17.42
N MET A 568 -34.18 1.86 17.94
CA MET A 568 -34.82 1.81 19.25
C MET A 568 -33.85 2.23 20.36
N GLY A 569 -32.61 1.73 20.35
CA GLY A 569 -31.65 2.11 21.37
C GLY A 569 -31.18 3.56 21.28
N LEU A 570 -31.11 4.12 20.07
CA LEU A 570 -30.93 5.55 19.90
C LEU A 570 -32.11 6.37 20.47
N ALA A 571 -33.36 5.91 20.25
CA ALA A 571 -34.52 6.52 20.88
C ALA A 571 -34.49 6.43 22.42
N ASP A 572 -33.97 5.34 22.98
CA ASP A 572 -33.78 5.16 24.42
C ASP A 572 -32.69 6.09 25.01
N ILE A 573 -31.64 6.41 24.24
CA ILE A 573 -30.68 7.46 24.60
C ILE A 573 -31.37 8.84 24.62
N ILE A 574 -32.21 9.15 23.63
CA ILE A 574 -32.80 10.50 23.44
C ILE A 574 -33.98 10.79 24.38
N ARG A 575 -34.81 9.78 24.70
CA ARG A 575 -36.09 9.96 25.41
C ARG A 575 -36.05 10.76 26.73
N PRO A 576 -35.00 10.68 27.58
CA PRO A 576 -34.97 11.45 28.84
C PRO A 576 -34.93 12.98 28.66
N PHE A 577 -34.55 13.47 27.49
CA PHE A 577 -34.40 14.90 27.20
C PHE A 577 -35.16 15.37 25.95
N SER A 578 -35.96 14.51 25.32
CA SER A 578 -36.62 14.81 24.04
C SER A 578 -37.59 16.00 24.13
N GLN A 579 -38.21 16.24 25.28
CA GLN A 579 -39.07 17.40 25.54
C GLN A 579 -38.39 18.77 25.39
N TRP A 580 -37.05 18.83 25.37
CA TRP A 580 -36.27 20.06 25.18
C TRP A 580 -35.62 20.17 23.79
N LEU A 581 -35.91 19.22 22.88
CA LEU A 581 -35.41 19.26 21.51
C LEU A 581 -36.45 19.86 20.55
N PRO A 582 -36.02 20.57 19.50
CA PRO A 582 -36.90 20.98 18.41
C PRO A 582 -37.30 19.80 17.51
N ASP A 583 -38.32 20.02 16.68
CA ASP A 583 -38.77 19.06 15.66
C ASP A 583 -37.65 18.76 14.64
N MET A 584 -37.27 17.49 14.50
CA MET A 584 -36.23 17.06 13.57
C MET A 584 -36.38 15.62 13.07
N ASP A 585 -35.95 15.36 11.84
CA ASP A 585 -35.69 13.99 11.35
C ASP A 585 -34.19 13.70 11.35
N LEU A 586 -33.83 12.47 11.72
CA LEU A 586 -32.47 11.93 11.71
C LEU A 586 -32.38 10.73 10.77
N ALA A 587 -31.37 10.73 9.89
CA ALA A 587 -31.00 9.58 9.08
C ALA A 587 -29.85 8.82 9.74
N ILE A 588 -30.15 7.62 10.24
CA ILE A 588 -29.24 6.78 11.02
C ILE A 588 -28.66 5.70 10.12
N ASN A 589 -27.34 5.61 10.03
CA ASN A 589 -26.67 4.51 9.36
C ASN A 589 -26.87 3.19 10.13
N LEU A 590 -27.33 2.14 9.43
CA LEU A 590 -27.59 0.83 10.02
C LEU A 590 -26.47 -0.20 9.79
N ASP A 591 -25.51 0.07 8.90
CA ASP A 591 -24.37 -0.83 8.68
C ASP A 591 -23.13 -0.37 9.46
N ASP A 592 -22.13 -1.25 9.59
CA ASP A 592 -20.88 -0.98 10.32
C ASP A 592 -20.03 0.14 9.67
N GLU A 593 -20.13 0.28 8.35
CA GLU A 593 -19.26 1.11 7.49
C GLU A 593 -19.80 2.54 7.29
N CYS A 594 -18.91 3.55 7.29
CA CYS A 594 -19.27 4.97 7.11
C CYS A 594 -19.59 5.34 5.64
N ARG A 595 -20.32 6.44 5.44
CA ARG A 595 -21.17 6.62 4.24
C ARG A 595 -20.85 7.81 3.33
N ALA A 596 -20.24 8.88 3.84
CA ALA A 596 -20.05 10.11 3.09
C ALA A 596 -18.57 10.51 2.99
N ALA A 597 -17.89 10.10 1.91
CA ALA A 597 -16.50 10.47 1.61
C ALA A 597 -16.46 11.71 0.71
N VAL A 598 -16.57 12.89 1.32
CA VAL A 598 -16.65 14.16 0.57
C VAL A 598 -15.25 14.64 0.13
N PRO A 599 -15.05 14.99 -1.15
CA PRO A 599 -13.79 15.57 -1.62
C PRO A 599 -13.33 16.78 -0.79
N PHE A 600 -12.01 16.95 -0.68
CA PHE A 600 -11.41 17.98 0.16
C PHE A 600 -11.90 19.38 -0.20
N GLU A 601 -11.93 19.69 -1.50
CA GLU A 601 -12.30 20.98 -2.06
C GLU A 601 -13.77 21.33 -1.72
N ASP A 602 -14.69 20.38 -1.89
CA ASP A 602 -16.11 20.54 -1.57
C ASP A 602 -16.33 20.76 -0.06
N ARG A 603 -15.65 19.97 0.78
CA ARG A 603 -15.69 20.10 2.24
C ARG A 603 -15.10 21.43 2.71
N ALA A 604 -13.98 21.87 2.13
CA ALA A 604 -13.33 23.13 2.46
C ALA A 604 -14.19 24.34 2.07
N ALA A 605 -14.87 24.30 0.92
CA ALA A 605 -15.81 25.34 0.51
C ALA A 605 -16.99 25.47 1.50
N LEU A 606 -17.56 24.33 1.94
CA LEU A 606 -18.61 24.32 2.97
C LEU A 606 -18.12 24.85 4.33
N GLN A 607 -16.89 24.51 4.74
CA GLN A 607 -16.28 25.04 5.96
C GLN A 607 -16.00 26.55 5.89
N ALA A 608 -15.69 27.09 4.71
CA ALA A 608 -15.54 28.53 4.50
C ALA A 608 -16.88 29.28 4.65
N GLU A 609 -17.96 28.80 3.99
CA GLU A 609 -19.30 29.39 4.13
C GLU A 609 -19.86 29.23 5.55
N ALA A 610 -19.54 28.13 6.23
CA ALA A 610 -19.84 27.94 7.65
C ALA A 610 -19.19 29.03 8.54
N GLY A 611 -17.95 29.41 8.24
CA GLY A 611 -17.26 30.51 8.92
C GLY A 611 -17.97 31.86 8.72
N ILE A 612 -18.45 32.14 7.51
CA ILE A 612 -19.24 33.35 7.20
C ILE A 612 -20.57 33.33 7.96
N THR A 613 -21.30 32.22 7.89
CA THR A 613 -22.61 32.03 8.55
C THR A 613 -22.51 32.19 10.07
N ARG A 614 -21.54 31.52 10.71
CA ARG A 614 -21.27 31.66 12.15
C ARG A 614 -20.86 33.09 12.53
N SER A 615 -20.12 33.78 11.66
CA SER A 615 -19.70 35.18 11.88
C SER A 615 -20.85 36.19 11.82
N ARG A 616 -21.99 35.85 11.19
CA ARG A 616 -23.22 36.67 11.26
C ARG A 616 -23.86 36.52 12.64
N LEU A 617 -24.12 35.27 13.06
CA LEU A 617 -24.68 34.94 14.38
C LEU A 617 -23.84 35.50 15.55
N GLY A 618 -22.51 35.42 15.46
CA GLY A 618 -21.60 35.95 16.49
C GLY A 618 -21.65 37.47 16.69
N LYS A 619 -22.27 38.22 15.77
CA LYS A 619 -22.48 39.68 15.86
C LYS A 619 -23.87 40.08 16.36
N VAL A 620 -24.78 39.13 16.53
CA VAL A 620 -26.17 39.40 16.96
C VAL A 620 -26.17 39.82 18.43
N GLY A 621 -26.85 40.93 18.74
CA GLY A 621 -27.00 41.43 20.09
C GLY A 621 -27.86 40.51 20.95
N ALA A 622 -27.62 40.47 22.27
CA ALA A 622 -28.35 39.58 23.17
C ALA A 622 -29.88 39.82 23.18
N GLY A 623 -30.33 41.04 22.87
CA GLY A 623 -31.76 41.39 22.74
C GLY A 623 -32.41 40.96 21.42
N ASP A 624 -31.61 40.65 20.40
CA ASP A 624 -32.08 40.22 19.08
C ASP A 624 -32.06 38.69 18.92
N LEU A 625 -31.54 37.96 19.92
CA LEU A 625 -31.48 36.49 19.92
C LEU A 625 -32.83 35.86 20.26
N ILE A 626 -33.24 34.89 19.45
CA ILE A 626 -34.40 34.05 19.69
C ILE A 626 -34.01 32.94 20.68
N ALA A 627 -34.43 33.10 21.94
CA ALA A 627 -34.05 32.21 23.04
C ALA A 627 -34.87 30.91 23.13
N SER A 628 -35.79 30.64 22.21
CA SER A 628 -36.63 29.44 22.19
C SER A 628 -36.91 28.95 20.77
N PHE A 629 -36.78 27.64 20.56
CA PHE A 629 -37.16 26.99 19.30
C PHE A 629 -38.66 27.14 18.99
N ASN A 630 -39.51 27.21 20.02
CA ASN A 630 -40.98 27.18 19.90
C ASN A 630 -41.62 28.59 19.82
N SER A 631 -40.86 29.61 19.43
CA SER A 631 -41.37 30.98 19.33
C SER A 631 -42.44 31.14 18.23
N SER A 632 -43.44 31.98 18.50
CA SER A 632 -44.60 32.22 17.61
C SER A 632 -44.27 32.95 16.31
N HIS A 633 -43.04 33.47 16.18
CA HIS A 633 -42.47 33.86 14.89
C HIS A 633 -42.16 32.60 14.08
N ALA A 634 -43.22 32.12 13.41
CA ALA A 634 -43.37 30.93 12.60
C ALA A 634 -42.05 30.21 12.23
N SER A 635 -41.79 29.07 12.89
CA SER A 635 -40.86 28.10 12.31
C SER A 635 -41.45 27.58 10.99
N THR A 636 -40.87 28.02 9.88
CA THR A 636 -41.20 27.56 8.52
C THR A 636 -40.56 26.21 8.19
N SER A 637 -39.77 25.66 9.11
CA SER A 637 -38.90 24.50 8.91
C SER A 637 -39.69 23.20 8.82
N LYS A 638 -40.31 23.00 7.66
CA LYS A 638 -41.09 21.80 7.34
C LYS A 638 -40.18 20.61 7.08
N TRP A 639 -40.59 19.47 7.63
CA TRP A 639 -39.99 18.16 7.41
C TRP A 639 -40.89 17.31 6.50
N SER A 640 -40.29 16.38 5.75
CA SER A 640 -41.01 15.56 4.77
C SER A 640 -41.74 14.38 5.44
N ASN A 641 -43.03 14.21 5.17
CA ASN A 641 -43.78 13.05 5.67
C ASN A 641 -43.56 11.76 4.87
N ARG A 642 -42.79 11.79 3.77
CA ARG A 642 -42.69 10.67 2.82
C ARG A 642 -42.18 9.36 3.44
N PHE A 643 -41.09 9.39 4.21
CA PHE A 643 -40.51 8.16 4.79
C PHE A 643 -41.32 7.54 5.94
N MET A 644 -42.34 8.26 6.44
CA MET A 644 -43.28 7.76 7.45
C MET A 644 -44.53 7.14 6.81
N ALA A 645 -44.82 7.45 5.53
CA ALA A 645 -45.94 6.90 4.79
C ALA A 645 -45.61 5.49 4.27
N LYS A 646 -46.63 4.62 4.12
CA LYS A 646 -46.44 3.23 3.65
C LYS A 646 -46.02 3.16 2.16
N ASP A 647 -46.49 4.11 1.37
CA ASP A 647 -46.32 4.26 -0.07
C ASP A 647 -45.20 5.23 -0.47
N GLY A 648 -44.61 5.95 0.50
CA GLY A 648 -43.56 6.95 0.25
C GLY A 648 -42.15 6.38 0.00
N MET A 649 -41.98 5.06 0.09
CA MET A 649 -40.69 4.37 -0.12
C MET A 649 -40.42 4.04 -1.60
N LYS A 650 -39.13 4.05 -1.97
CA LYS A 650 -38.65 3.58 -3.26
C LYS A 650 -38.42 2.07 -3.26
N ASP A 651 -38.30 1.51 -4.46
CA ASP A 651 -37.98 0.10 -4.67
C ASP A 651 -36.65 -0.28 -3.99
N LYS A 652 -36.62 -1.46 -3.35
CA LYS A 652 -35.47 -1.98 -2.60
C LYS A 652 -34.25 -2.28 -3.49
N ALA A 653 -34.42 -2.41 -4.80
CA ALA A 653 -33.32 -2.60 -5.75
C ALA A 653 -32.59 -1.29 -6.12
N ILE A 654 -33.24 -0.14 -5.92
CA ILE A 654 -32.76 1.18 -6.37
C ILE A 654 -31.88 1.83 -5.30
N LEU A 655 -30.66 2.21 -5.68
CA LEU A 655 -29.78 3.05 -4.87
C LEU A 655 -30.26 4.51 -4.86
N PRO A 656 -30.05 5.28 -3.78
CA PRO A 656 -30.27 6.73 -3.83
C PRO A 656 -29.38 7.38 -4.91
N PRO A 657 -29.83 8.49 -5.51
CA PRO A 657 -28.97 9.33 -6.35
C PRO A 657 -27.68 9.70 -5.61
N PHE A 658 -26.57 9.71 -6.35
CA PHE A 658 -25.22 10.00 -5.85
C PHE A 658 -24.63 8.95 -4.87
N PHE A 659 -25.25 7.78 -4.72
CA PHE A 659 -24.66 6.64 -4.02
C PHE A 659 -24.14 5.59 -5.02
N GLU A 660 -23.01 4.99 -4.65
CA GLU A 660 -22.28 3.98 -5.43
C GLU A 660 -21.95 2.78 -4.53
N ASP A 661 -21.84 1.59 -5.13
CA ASP A 661 -21.56 0.33 -4.44
C ASP A 661 -20.09 -0.08 -4.64
N TYR A 662 -19.34 -0.05 -3.54
CA TYR A 662 -17.93 -0.40 -3.43
C TYR A 662 -17.68 -1.72 -2.70
N HIS A 663 -18.71 -2.56 -2.52
CA HIS A 663 -18.54 -3.89 -1.93
C HIS A 663 -17.41 -4.68 -2.61
N LYS A 664 -16.49 -5.20 -1.80
CA LYS A 664 -15.24 -5.90 -2.18
C LYS A 664 -14.20 -5.08 -2.95
N LYS A 665 -14.41 -3.79 -3.24
CA LYS A 665 -13.50 -2.96 -4.04
C LYS A 665 -12.61 -2.07 -3.17
N PRO A 666 -11.33 -1.85 -3.51
CA PRO A 666 -10.49 -0.91 -2.76
C PRO A 666 -11.04 0.51 -2.83
N ILE A 667 -11.16 1.17 -1.66
CA ILE A 667 -11.73 2.52 -1.54
C ILE A 667 -10.67 3.62 -1.35
N TYR A 668 -9.41 3.26 -1.09
CA TYR A 668 -8.37 4.24 -0.75
C TYR A 668 -8.17 5.31 -1.83
N ARG A 669 -8.04 4.91 -3.10
CA ARG A 669 -7.71 5.83 -4.20
C ARG A 669 -8.93 6.58 -4.72
N THR A 670 -10.10 5.96 -4.66
CA THR A 670 -11.37 6.42 -5.26
C THR A 670 -12.18 7.29 -4.31
N LEU A 671 -12.16 6.99 -3.01
CA LEU A 671 -12.92 7.71 -1.99
C LEU A 671 -12.01 8.45 -1.00
N VAL A 672 -11.04 7.77 -0.40
CA VAL A 672 -10.27 8.32 0.74
C VAL A 672 -9.30 9.43 0.30
N ALA A 673 -8.39 9.15 -0.63
CA ALA A 673 -7.38 10.11 -1.07
C ALA A 673 -7.98 11.44 -1.60
N PRO A 674 -9.10 11.46 -2.35
CA PRO A 674 -9.78 12.71 -2.72
C PRO A 674 -10.27 13.57 -1.55
N THR A 675 -10.54 12.99 -0.37
CA THR A 675 -10.94 13.76 0.84
C THR A 675 -9.78 14.50 1.52
N CYS A 676 -8.55 14.18 1.14
CA CYS A 676 -7.31 14.71 1.72
C CYS A 676 -6.85 16.01 1.03
N PRO A 677 -6.08 16.86 1.73
CA PRO A 677 -5.52 18.09 1.17
C PRO A 677 -4.78 17.86 -0.15
N PRO A 678 -4.82 18.79 -1.14
CA PRO A 678 -4.17 18.61 -2.44
C PRO A 678 -2.68 18.26 -2.36
N GLU A 679 -1.95 18.81 -1.39
CA GLU A 679 -0.51 18.55 -1.16
C GLU A 679 -0.22 17.24 -0.41
N SER A 680 -1.24 16.51 0.03
CA SER A 680 -1.06 15.32 0.88
C SER A 680 -0.37 14.15 0.16
N PRO A 681 0.45 13.36 0.89
CA PRO A 681 0.99 12.09 0.40
C PRO A 681 -0.06 11.16 -0.22
N ALA A 682 -1.25 11.04 0.38
CA ALA A 682 -2.34 10.22 -0.14
C ALA A 682 -2.74 10.58 -1.59
N ARG A 683 -2.67 11.87 -1.97
CA ARG A 683 -3.00 12.32 -3.34
C ARG A 683 -1.82 12.21 -4.29
N ASN A 684 -0.61 12.59 -3.86
CA ASN A 684 0.56 12.79 -4.73
C ASN A 684 1.55 11.62 -4.78
N TRP A 685 1.40 10.62 -3.90
CA TRP A 685 2.29 9.47 -3.79
C TRP A 685 1.46 8.17 -3.76
N ARG A 686 2.06 7.07 -4.22
CA ARG A 686 1.51 5.72 -4.18
C ARG A 686 2.57 4.80 -3.59
N TRP A 687 2.20 4.02 -2.57
CA TRP A 687 3.01 2.90 -2.08
C TRP A 687 2.41 1.60 -2.60
N TRP A 688 3.12 0.92 -3.50
CA TRP A 688 2.63 -0.34 -4.09
C TRP A 688 3.26 -1.58 -3.43
N ASN A 689 4.42 -1.40 -2.78
CA ASN A 689 5.25 -2.49 -2.29
C ASN A 689 4.69 -3.05 -0.97
N LYS A 690 3.73 -3.98 -1.08
CA LYS A 690 3.09 -4.65 0.08
C LYS A 690 4.03 -5.55 0.90
N ARG A 691 5.29 -5.73 0.48
CA ARG A 691 6.27 -6.58 1.18
C ARG A 691 7.04 -5.78 2.23
N ASP A 692 7.36 -4.52 1.94
CA ASP A 692 8.23 -3.68 2.76
C ASP A 692 7.40 -2.65 3.55
N THR A 693 7.79 -2.35 4.80
CA THR A 693 7.14 -1.34 5.64
C THR A 693 7.49 0.08 5.19
N CYS A 694 6.47 0.92 4.96
CA CYS A 694 6.66 2.34 4.70
C CYS A 694 6.96 3.10 6.01
N LEU A 695 8.23 3.09 6.46
CA LEU A 695 8.65 3.86 7.64
C LEU A 695 8.42 5.38 7.47
N ALA A 696 8.48 5.89 6.24
CA ALA A 696 8.15 7.28 5.91
C ALA A 696 6.67 7.63 6.17
N CYS A 697 5.76 6.68 5.94
CA CYS A 697 4.33 6.82 6.21
C CYS A 697 4.02 6.79 7.71
N ALA A 698 4.83 6.07 8.51
CA ALA A 698 4.68 5.95 9.96
C ALA A 698 5.41 7.05 10.76
N ALA A 699 6.45 7.66 10.20
CA ALA A 699 7.28 8.66 10.88
C ALA A 699 6.53 9.86 11.49
N PRO A 700 5.42 10.38 10.92
CA PRO A 700 4.68 11.51 11.51
C PRO A 700 3.97 11.20 12.83
N HIS A 701 3.77 9.91 13.17
CA HIS A 701 2.97 9.50 14.33
C HIS A 701 3.59 8.40 15.20
N THR A 702 4.77 7.91 14.83
CA THR A 702 5.55 6.95 15.62
C THR A 702 6.82 7.60 16.17
N SER A 703 7.28 7.11 17.31
CA SER A 703 8.58 7.47 17.88
C SER A 703 9.36 6.20 18.24
N LEU A 704 10.69 6.29 18.11
CA LEU A 704 11.58 5.21 18.51
C LEU A 704 11.74 5.21 20.03
N SER A 705 11.55 4.04 20.64
CA SER A 705 11.77 3.77 22.06
C SER A 705 12.70 2.56 22.22
N MET A 706 13.14 2.26 23.45
CA MET A 706 13.92 1.05 23.73
C MET A 706 13.14 -0.24 23.42
N GLU A 707 11.82 -0.18 23.50
CA GLU A 707 10.88 -1.26 23.20
C GLU A 707 10.53 -1.37 21.69
N GLY A 708 11.15 -0.55 20.84
CA GLY A 708 10.88 -0.48 19.39
C GLY A 708 10.10 0.78 19.00
N ARG A 709 9.48 0.77 17.81
CA ARG A 709 8.64 1.89 17.34
C ARG A 709 7.26 1.80 17.96
N VAL A 710 6.84 2.89 18.61
CA VAL A 710 5.55 2.99 19.28
C VAL A 710 4.79 4.21 18.78
N VAL A 711 3.45 4.15 18.81
CA VAL A 711 2.60 5.28 18.41
C VAL A 711 2.70 6.39 19.46
N SER A 712 3.27 7.53 19.10
CA SER A 712 3.39 8.70 19.98
C SER A 712 2.30 9.75 19.72
N ASN A 713 1.68 9.75 18.54
CA ASN A 713 0.57 10.62 18.18
C ASN A 713 -0.60 9.79 17.62
N TRP A 714 -1.58 9.46 18.47
CA TRP A 714 -2.73 8.63 18.07
C TRP A 714 -3.58 9.27 16.96
N THR A 715 -3.84 10.58 17.04
CA THR A 715 -4.58 11.31 16.00
C THR A 715 -3.88 11.23 14.66
N GLY A 716 -2.54 11.31 14.65
CA GLY A 716 -1.71 11.08 13.46
C GLY A 716 -1.75 9.63 12.96
N ALA A 717 -1.82 8.63 13.84
CA ALA A 717 -1.96 7.24 13.42
C ALA A 717 -3.30 6.97 12.70
N GLN A 718 -4.37 7.67 13.09
CA GLN A 718 -5.69 7.59 12.46
C GLN A 718 -5.88 8.53 11.24
N ASP A 719 -4.96 9.47 11.00
CA ASP A 719 -4.98 10.30 9.79
C ASP A 719 -4.32 9.57 8.62
N VAL A 720 -5.15 9.10 7.68
CA VAL A 720 -4.73 8.37 6.49
C VAL A 720 -4.09 9.24 5.41
N CYS A 721 -4.15 10.58 5.53
CA CYS A 721 -3.75 11.49 4.47
C CYS A 721 -2.23 11.58 4.24
N HIS A 722 -1.41 11.26 5.25
CA HIS A 722 0.04 11.07 5.08
C HIS A 722 0.46 9.61 4.88
N GLN A 723 -0.49 8.67 4.78
CA GLN A 723 -0.22 7.22 4.84
C GLN A 723 -0.64 6.48 3.54
N PRO A 724 0.03 6.69 2.38
CA PRO A 724 -0.35 6.07 1.11
C PRO A 724 -0.21 4.53 1.06
N ASP A 725 0.43 3.92 2.04
CA ASP A 725 0.51 2.47 2.25
C ASP A 725 -0.75 1.86 2.91
N MET A 726 -1.56 2.67 3.61
CA MET A 726 -2.85 2.24 4.17
C MET A 726 -3.83 1.69 3.12
N ALA A 727 -3.61 2.01 1.83
CA ALA A 727 -4.30 1.40 0.70
C ALA A 727 -4.32 -0.14 0.69
N HIS A 728 -3.42 -0.78 1.45
CA HIS A 728 -3.14 -2.21 1.39
C HIS A 728 -3.00 -2.88 2.76
N LEU A 729 -3.40 -2.23 3.87
CA LEU A 729 -3.09 -2.69 5.23
C LEU A 729 -4.30 -2.81 6.18
N ASP A 730 -5.50 -2.57 5.65
CA ASP A 730 -6.77 -2.65 6.39
C ASP A 730 -7.89 -3.27 5.54
N GLY A 731 -8.84 -3.95 6.19
CA GLY A 731 -9.93 -4.66 5.53
C GLY A 731 -11.00 -3.75 4.93
N PHE A 732 -11.42 -2.72 5.67
CA PHE A 732 -12.39 -1.74 5.20
C PHE A 732 -11.82 -0.92 4.03
N ILE A 733 -10.54 -0.56 4.10
CA ILE A 733 -9.87 0.19 3.03
C ILE A 733 -9.64 -0.63 1.75
N PHE A 734 -9.26 -1.90 1.89
CA PHE A 734 -8.84 -2.72 0.74
C PHE A 734 -9.98 -3.54 0.11
N SER A 735 -10.94 -4.03 0.90
CA SER A 735 -12.07 -4.83 0.40
C SER A 735 -13.24 -4.81 1.40
N PRO A 736 -14.04 -3.74 1.47
CA PRO A 736 -15.10 -3.58 2.45
C PRO A 736 -16.31 -4.51 2.21
N ALA A 737 -17.06 -4.78 3.27
CA ALA A 737 -18.08 -5.81 3.33
C ALA A 737 -19.49 -5.36 2.96
N ALA A 738 -19.84 -4.07 3.02
CA ALA A 738 -21.19 -3.56 2.74
C ALA A 738 -21.21 -2.12 2.17
N MET A 739 -20.13 -1.69 1.51
CA MET A 739 -19.84 -0.28 1.27
C MET A 739 -20.71 0.38 0.20
N ILE A 740 -21.90 0.82 0.62
CA ILE A 740 -22.76 1.73 -0.13
C ILE A 740 -22.47 3.15 0.38
N THR A 741 -21.93 4.01 -0.48
CA THR A 741 -21.31 5.28 -0.10
C THR A 741 -21.65 6.40 -1.08
N THR A 742 -21.56 7.64 -0.64
CA THR A 742 -21.66 8.84 -1.47
C THR A 742 -20.41 9.70 -1.36
N ARG A 743 -20.18 10.54 -2.39
CA ARG A 743 -19.18 11.61 -2.40
C ARG A 743 -19.78 13.00 -2.15
N LYS A 744 -21.10 13.09 -1.99
CA LYS A 744 -21.82 14.34 -1.70
C LYS A 744 -21.98 14.53 -0.20
N MET A 745 -21.91 15.77 0.28
CA MET A 745 -22.24 16.11 1.67
C MET A 745 -23.69 15.70 1.99
N MET A 746 -23.87 14.83 2.98
CA MET A 746 -25.17 14.25 3.36
C MET A 746 -25.29 14.16 4.90
N PRO A 747 -26.48 14.43 5.48
CA PRO A 747 -26.71 14.43 6.93
C PRO A 747 -26.95 13.01 7.48
N ILE A 748 -25.87 12.24 7.67
CA ILE A 748 -25.92 10.84 8.09
C ILE A 748 -25.29 10.72 9.49
N PHE A 749 -26.01 10.12 10.44
CA PHE A 749 -25.51 9.82 11.78
C PHE A 749 -24.98 8.38 11.82
N SER A 750 -23.72 8.21 12.21
CA SER A 750 -23.03 6.92 12.26
C SER A 750 -22.37 6.70 13.63
N GLN A 751 -22.21 5.43 14.01
CA GLN A 751 -21.57 5.03 15.27
C GLN A 751 -20.05 5.27 15.24
N ALA A 752 -19.46 5.17 14.04
CA ALA A 752 -18.04 5.37 13.79
C ALA A 752 -17.77 5.87 12.36
N LYS A 753 -16.57 6.38 12.11
CA LYS A 753 -16.09 6.76 10.77
C LYS A 753 -14.58 6.78 10.65
N VAL A 754 -14.06 6.74 9.44
CA VAL A 754 -12.62 6.91 9.15
C VAL A 754 -12.33 8.35 8.71
N THR A 755 -11.08 8.80 8.87
CA THR A 755 -10.61 10.09 8.34
C THR A 755 -10.99 10.28 6.86
N GLY A 756 -11.54 11.46 6.55
CA GLY A 756 -12.13 11.78 5.25
C GLY A 756 -13.65 11.69 5.20
N PHE A 757 -14.26 10.82 6.01
CA PHE A 757 -15.71 10.68 6.07
C PHE A 757 -16.37 11.76 6.95
N VAL A 758 -17.50 12.29 6.49
CA VAL A 758 -18.22 13.42 7.12
C VAL A 758 -19.45 13.00 7.92
N ASP A 759 -19.69 11.69 8.07
CA ASP A 759 -20.72 11.14 8.96
C ASP A 759 -20.67 11.80 10.36
N ILE A 760 -21.82 12.08 10.95
CA ILE A 760 -21.95 12.72 12.27
C ILE A 760 -21.82 11.63 13.34
N LEU A 761 -20.81 11.71 14.22
CA LEU A 761 -20.59 10.68 15.23
C LEU A 761 -21.59 10.76 16.38
N MET A 762 -22.30 9.65 16.61
CA MET A 762 -23.24 9.47 17.73
C MET A 762 -22.80 8.35 18.68
N PRO A 763 -23.21 8.37 19.96
CA PRO A 763 -22.99 7.26 20.88
C PRO A 763 -23.65 5.96 20.40
N SER A 764 -22.91 4.85 20.49
CA SER A 764 -23.38 3.57 19.97
C SER A 764 -24.51 2.95 20.81
N PRO A 765 -25.66 2.59 20.19
CA PRO A 765 -26.68 1.75 20.82
C PRO A 765 -26.18 0.37 21.28
N TRP A 766 -25.09 -0.15 20.68
CA TRP A 766 -24.45 -1.41 21.10
C TRP A 766 -23.91 -1.31 22.52
N ASN A 767 -23.18 -0.22 22.82
CA ASN A 767 -22.62 0.01 24.14
C ASN A 767 -23.68 0.49 25.13
N PHE A 768 -24.64 1.32 24.71
CA PHE A 768 -25.72 1.81 25.59
C PHE A 768 -26.58 0.67 26.15
N HIS A 769 -26.97 -0.31 25.32
CA HIS A 769 -27.70 -1.51 25.76
C HIS A 769 -26.81 -2.64 26.27
N SER A 770 -25.50 -2.41 26.42
CA SER A 770 -24.55 -3.42 26.89
C SER A 770 -24.69 -4.76 26.14
N LYS A 771 -24.77 -4.71 24.79
CA LYS A 771 -24.82 -5.91 23.93
C LYS A 771 -23.65 -6.88 24.18
N THR A 772 -22.56 -6.33 24.70
CA THR A 772 -21.40 -7.05 25.22
C THR A 772 -21.10 -6.47 26.62
N PRO A 773 -21.70 -7.00 27.71
CA PRO A 773 -21.61 -6.36 29.02
C PRO A 773 -20.30 -6.71 29.72
N TYR A 774 -19.72 -5.72 30.41
CA TYR A 774 -18.73 -5.99 31.47
C TYR A 774 -19.41 -6.72 32.65
N LYS A 775 -18.70 -7.64 33.30
CA LYS A 775 -19.17 -8.43 34.44
C LYS A 775 -18.12 -8.43 35.55
N GLU A 776 -18.28 -7.56 36.55
CA GLU A 776 -17.38 -7.45 37.71
C GLU A 776 -17.16 -8.81 38.41
N SER A 777 -18.18 -9.66 38.49
CA SER A 777 -18.11 -10.97 39.14
C SER A 777 -17.25 -12.01 38.41
N ALA A 778 -16.88 -11.77 37.15
CA ALA A 778 -15.97 -12.60 36.36
C ALA A 778 -14.57 -11.97 36.22
N ASP A 779 -14.41 -10.72 36.64
CA ASP A 779 -13.12 -10.03 36.67
C ASP A 779 -12.36 -10.30 37.98
N MET A 780 -11.06 -10.02 38.00
CA MET A 780 -10.18 -10.29 39.14
C MET A 780 -9.10 -9.21 39.27
N SER A 781 -8.42 -9.15 40.42
CA SER A 781 -7.29 -8.23 40.61
C SER A 781 -6.15 -8.55 39.64
N TRP A 782 -5.38 -7.52 39.25
CA TRP A 782 -4.28 -7.62 38.28
C TRP A 782 -3.33 -8.80 38.57
N ASP A 783 -2.93 -8.97 39.83
CA ASP A 783 -2.06 -10.06 40.27
C ASP A 783 -2.58 -11.45 39.93
N LYS A 784 -3.91 -11.65 40.01
CA LYS A 784 -4.58 -12.95 39.78
C LYS A 784 -4.78 -13.26 38.29
N LYS A 785 -4.72 -12.25 37.42
CA LYS A 785 -4.86 -12.42 35.97
C LYS A 785 -3.64 -13.11 35.38
N GLN A 786 -3.86 -13.93 34.37
CA GLN A 786 -2.81 -14.56 33.58
C GLN A 786 -2.00 -13.49 32.81
N ASN A 787 -0.67 -13.56 32.89
CA ASN A 787 0.22 -12.62 32.21
C ASN A 787 0.41 -12.99 30.73
N THR A 788 -0.67 -12.85 29.96
CA THR A 788 -0.76 -13.33 28.57
C THR A 788 -1.53 -12.31 27.73
N VAL A 789 -1.09 -12.08 26.49
CA VAL A 789 -1.86 -11.34 25.48
C VAL A 789 -2.95 -12.24 24.95
N PHE A 790 -4.20 -11.84 25.20
CA PHE A 790 -5.37 -12.60 24.82
C PHE A 790 -6.19 -11.90 23.75
N TRP A 791 -6.59 -12.67 22.74
CA TRP A 791 -7.53 -12.23 21.72
C TRP A 791 -8.36 -13.40 21.16
N ARG A 792 -9.67 -13.18 21.06
CA ARG A 792 -10.60 -14.00 20.29
C ARG A 792 -11.55 -13.10 19.51
N GLY A 793 -11.82 -13.48 18.26
CA GLY A 793 -12.74 -12.77 17.38
C GLY A 793 -12.91 -13.49 16.06
N SER A 794 -13.94 -13.12 15.30
CA SER A 794 -14.15 -13.57 13.93
C SER A 794 -13.44 -12.65 12.94
N ALA A 795 -13.20 -13.14 11.72
CA ALA A 795 -12.69 -12.33 10.61
C ALA A 795 -13.83 -11.46 10.05
N THR A 796 -13.90 -10.20 10.51
CA THR A 796 -14.98 -9.27 10.14
C THR A 796 -14.50 -7.99 9.46
N ASP A 797 -13.20 -7.84 9.25
CA ASP A 797 -12.54 -6.56 8.92
C ASP A 797 -12.90 -6.04 7.53
N GLY A 798 -13.25 -6.96 6.64
CA GLY A 798 -13.70 -6.70 5.29
C GLY A 798 -14.34 -7.96 4.72
N PHE A 799 -14.29 -8.11 3.41
CA PHE A 799 -14.73 -9.28 2.67
C PHE A 799 -13.54 -9.89 1.89
N ALA A 800 -13.17 -11.13 2.21
CA ALA A 800 -12.06 -11.81 1.55
C ALA A 800 -12.42 -12.19 0.11
N ALA A 801 -11.82 -11.51 -0.85
CA ALA A 801 -11.98 -11.76 -2.29
C ALA A 801 -10.65 -11.49 -3.00
N ALA A 802 -10.33 -12.30 -4.01
CA ALA A 802 -9.07 -12.26 -4.74
C ALA A 802 -7.80 -12.23 -3.84
N GLY A 803 -7.85 -12.87 -2.66
CA GLY A 803 -6.76 -12.92 -1.67
C GLY A 803 -6.67 -11.71 -0.73
N SER A 804 -7.70 -10.85 -0.68
CA SER A 804 -7.67 -9.60 0.12
C SER A 804 -7.45 -9.79 1.62
N TRP A 805 -7.85 -10.94 2.18
CA TRP A 805 -7.66 -11.30 3.60
C TRP A 805 -6.21 -11.21 4.08
N THR A 806 -5.23 -11.43 3.18
CA THR A 806 -3.79 -11.32 3.49
C THR A 806 -3.38 -9.92 3.98
N SER A 807 -4.19 -8.90 3.67
CA SER A 807 -4.00 -7.50 4.07
C SER A 807 -4.82 -7.09 5.31
N PHE A 808 -5.71 -7.96 5.84
CA PHE A 808 -6.66 -7.58 6.91
C PHE A 808 -6.02 -7.47 8.29
N LEU A 809 -6.48 -6.52 9.10
CA LEU A 809 -5.88 -6.18 10.39
C LEU A 809 -5.82 -7.36 11.37
N ARG A 810 -6.94 -8.08 11.59
CA ARG A 810 -6.98 -9.24 12.48
C ARG A 810 -6.22 -10.42 11.92
N ALA A 811 -6.28 -10.63 10.61
CA ALA A 811 -5.56 -11.71 9.95
C ALA A 811 -4.05 -11.56 10.20
N ARG A 812 -3.52 -10.36 9.95
CA ARG A 812 -2.12 -10.01 10.15
C ARG A 812 -1.71 -10.06 11.62
N PHE A 813 -2.57 -9.63 12.55
CA PHE A 813 -2.32 -9.78 13.99
C PHE A 813 -2.24 -11.24 14.44
N VAL A 814 -3.16 -12.10 13.98
CA VAL A 814 -3.16 -13.54 14.32
C VAL A 814 -1.93 -14.22 13.72
N ASP A 815 -1.56 -13.94 12.47
CA ASP A 815 -0.37 -14.52 11.84
C ASP A 815 0.93 -14.05 12.51
N GLY A 816 1.01 -12.77 12.86
CA GLY A 816 2.13 -12.22 13.64
C GLY A 816 2.27 -12.88 15.01
N ALA A 817 1.17 -13.04 15.75
CA ALA A 817 1.19 -13.74 17.04
C ALA A 817 1.61 -15.22 16.91
N ASP A 818 1.20 -15.91 15.84
CA ASP A 818 1.64 -17.28 15.55
C ASP A 818 3.12 -17.37 15.17
N SER A 819 3.63 -16.42 14.40
CA SER A 819 5.05 -16.31 14.05
C SER A 819 5.92 -16.08 15.29
N ILE A 820 5.48 -15.22 16.21
CA ILE A 820 6.19 -14.94 17.46
C ILE A 820 6.16 -16.16 18.40
N ALA A 821 5.01 -16.83 18.52
CA ALA A 821 4.89 -18.05 19.33
C ALA A 821 5.79 -19.19 18.80
N GLU A 822 5.90 -19.35 17.49
CA GLU A 822 6.84 -20.29 16.85
C GLU A 822 8.30 -19.97 17.20
N GLN A 823 8.70 -18.68 17.12
CA GLN A 823 10.06 -18.24 17.45
C GLN A 823 10.45 -18.47 18.92
N MET A 824 9.51 -18.31 19.86
CA MET A 824 9.76 -18.54 21.29
C MET A 824 9.87 -20.02 21.66
N GLY A 825 9.13 -20.87 20.93
CA GLY A 825 9.04 -22.31 21.20
C GLY A 825 8.56 -22.63 22.63
N PRO A 826 8.87 -23.83 23.15
CA PRO A 826 8.49 -24.24 24.51
C PRO A 826 9.11 -23.38 25.62
N SER A 827 10.13 -22.58 25.31
CA SER A 827 10.81 -21.67 26.23
C SER A 827 10.03 -20.38 26.53
N ALA A 828 8.83 -20.21 25.97
CA ALA A 828 7.93 -19.07 26.25
C ALA A 828 7.62 -18.87 27.76
N ALA A 829 7.77 -19.90 28.59
CA ALA A 829 7.71 -19.76 30.05
C ALA A 829 8.74 -18.76 30.63
N ASN A 830 9.83 -18.48 29.92
CA ASN A 830 10.88 -17.54 30.32
C ASN A 830 10.70 -16.11 29.78
N SER A 831 9.84 -15.88 28.77
CA SER A 831 9.65 -14.55 28.14
C SER A 831 8.74 -13.61 28.94
N GLY A 832 8.28 -14.03 30.12
CA GLY A 832 7.49 -13.23 31.06
C GLY A 832 6.02 -13.06 30.67
N VAL A 833 5.72 -12.91 29.38
CA VAL A 833 4.38 -12.82 28.80
C VAL A 833 4.10 -14.02 27.89
N GLY A 834 2.90 -14.58 28.01
CA GLY A 834 2.37 -15.59 27.09
C GLY A 834 1.57 -14.99 25.92
N LEU A 835 1.31 -15.80 24.89
CA LEU A 835 0.47 -15.43 23.75
C LEU A 835 -0.70 -16.41 23.60
N ASN A 836 -1.92 -15.89 23.52
CA ASN A 836 -3.13 -16.68 23.32
C ASN A 836 -4.10 -15.93 22.39
N VAL A 837 -3.75 -15.91 21.11
CA VAL A 837 -4.44 -15.19 20.02
C VAL A 837 -4.98 -16.21 19.02
N SER A 838 -6.24 -16.13 18.60
CA SER A 838 -6.80 -17.00 17.55
C SER A 838 -8.13 -16.48 17.01
N PHE A 839 -8.45 -16.83 15.76
CA PHE A 839 -9.83 -16.72 15.25
C PHE A 839 -10.78 -17.72 15.95
N VAL A 840 -12.08 -17.44 15.86
CA VAL A 840 -13.17 -18.33 16.28
C VAL A 840 -14.22 -18.49 15.18
N GLY A 841 -14.72 -19.71 15.03
CA GLY A 841 -15.73 -20.09 14.05
C GLY A 841 -15.20 -20.20 12.62
N ASN A 842 -16.15 -20.35 11.69
CA ASN A 842 -15.89 -20.28 10.25
C ASN A 842 -15.52 -18.84 9.82
N PHE A 843 -14.97 -18.73 8.60
CA PHE A 843 -14.84 -17.47 7.85
C PHE A 843 -16.13 -17.29 7.01
N PRO A 844 -17.02 -16.31 7.30
CA PRO A 844 -18.28 -16.14 6.56
C PRO A 844 -18.27 -14.97 5.57
N ARG A 845 -17.32 -14.04 5.69
CA ARG A 845 -17.19 -12.85 4.83
C ARG A 845 -16.10 -13.09 3.77
N CYS A 846 -16.26 -14.10 2.93
CA CYS A 846 -15.24 -14.56 2.00
C CYS A 846 -15.84 -15.19 0.73
N GLU A 847 -15.08 -15.23 -0.37
CA GLU A 847 -15.37 -16.07 -1.53
C GLU A 847 -14.79 -17.47 -1.35
N GLY A 848 -15.47 -18.52 -1.86
CA GLY A 848 -15.14 -19.93 -1.57
C GLY A 848 -13.65 -20.30 -1.58
N PRO A 849 -12.86 -19.91 -2.60
CA PRO A 849 -11.42 -20.18 -2.63
C PRO A 849 -10.63 -19.52 -1.50
N ASP A 850 -11.03 -18.31 -1.07
CA ASP A 850 -10.38 -17.56 -0.01
C ASP A 850 -10.86 -18.00 1.38
N CYS A 851 -12.15 -18.36 1.55
CA CYS A 851 -12.63 -19.04 2.76
C CYS A 851 -11.81 -20.29 3.07
N TYR A 852 -11.52 -21.09 2.03
CA TYR A 852 -10.67 -22.28 2.14
C TYR A 852 -9.23 -21.90 2.49
N ALA A 853 -8.66 -20.87 1.86
CA ALA A 853 -7.29 -20.44 2.14
C ALA A 853 -7.11 -19.88 3.57
N GLU A 854 -8.09 -19.13 4.10
CA GLU A 854 -8.09 -18.67 5.49
C GLU A 854 -8.14 -19.85 6.46
N ALA A 855 -9.04 -20.82 6.25
CA ALA A 855 -9.12 -22.04 7.06
C ALA A 855 -7.85 -22.89 6.98
N GLN A 856 -7.29 -23.09 5.78
CA GLN A 856 -6.01 -23.77 5.59
C GLN A 856 -4.86 -23.06 6.32
N HIS A 857 -4.84 -21.73 6.35
CA HIS A 857 -3.74 -20.97 6.90
C HIS A 857 -3.80 -20.85 8.43
N PHE A 858 -4.98 -20.55 8.99
CA PHE A 858 -5.16 -20.29 10.43
C PHE A 858 -5.52 -21.53 11.26
N TYR A 859 -6.05 -22.60 10.65
CA TYR A 859 -6.44 -23.83 11.35
C TYR A 859 -5.61 -25.04 10.92
N GLU A 860 -5.51 -25.36 9.63
CA GLU A 860 -4.83 -26.61 9.18
C GLU A 860 -3.30 -26.52 9.23
N ASN A 861 -2.72 -25.45 8.66
CA ASN A 861 -1.28 -25.24 8.52
C ASN A 861 -0.74 -24.23 9.54
N ARG A 862 -1.33 -24.19 10.73
CA ARG A 862 -0.92 -23.30 11.81
C ARG A 862 0.45 -23.69 12.34
N ARG A 863 1.32 -22.70 12.56
CA ARG A 863 2.71 -22.90 13.04
C ARG A 863 2.80 -23.31 14.51
N SER A 864 2.00 -22.68 15.36
CA SER A 864 1.99 -22.93 16.80
C SER A 864 0.82 -23.85 17.19
N PRO A 865 1.01 -24.82 18.11
CA PRO A 865 -0.09 -25.52 18.74
C PRO A 865 -1.04 -24.53 19.45
N LEU A 866 -2.35 -24.71 19.30
CA LEU A 866 -3.35 -23.90 20.00
C LEU A 866 -3.33 -24.23 21.50
N MET A 867 -2.51 -23.51 22.27
CA MET A 867 -2.44 -23.61 23.73
C MET A 867 -3.67 -22.94 24.36
N ILE A 868 -4.77 -23.70 24.52
CA ILE A 868 -5.90 -23.29 25.33
C ILE A 868 -5.64 -23.66 26.80
N GLU A 869 -4.77 -22.92 27.47
CA GLU A 869 -4.74 -22.96 28.94
C GLU A 869 -5.83 -22.05 29.52
N GLY A 870 -6.63 -22.57 30.46
CA GLY A 870 -7.51 -21.77 31.32
C GLY A 870 -8.93 -21.45 30.82
N VAL A 871 -9.39 -22.03 29.70
CA VAL A 871 -10.83 -22.02 29.32
C VAL A 871 -11.48 -23.31 29.84
N ASP A 872 -12.51 -23.20 30.67
CA ASP A 872 -13.16 -24.35 31.31
C ASP A 872 -13.75 -25.33 30.28
N GLU A 873 -13.16 -26.53 30.19
CA GLU A 873 -13.57 -27.59 29.25
C GLU A 873 -15.05 -28.01 29.40
N GLN A 874 -15.64 -27.75 30.56
CA GLN A 874 -16.99 -28.18 30.93
C GLN A 874 -18.13 -27.43 30.19
N ASN A 875 -17.86 -26.25 29.61
CA ASN A 875 -18.89 -25.48 28.88
C ASN A 875 -18.99 -25.83 27.38
N ALA A 876 -18.11 -26.68 26.85
CA ALA A 876 -18.05 -27.02 25.42
C ALA A 876 -18.91 -28.25 25.05
N LYS A 877 -20.20 -28.05 24.78
CA LYS A 877 -21.16 -29.10 24.37
C LYS A 877 -20.97 -29.67 22.96
N GLU A 878 -19.88 -29.39 22.25
CA GLU A 878 -19.63 -29.93 20.90
C GLU A 878 -18.68 -31.15 20.88
N PRO A 879 -18.89 -32.13 19.97
CA PRO A 879 -18.05 -33.32 19.84
C PRO A 879 -16.59 -33.01 19.53
N ALA A 880 -15.67 -33.87 19.99
CA ALA A 880 -14.23 -33.69 19.85
C ALA A 880 -13.72 -33.61 18.40
N GLU A 881 -14.45 -34.17 17.44
CA GLU A 881 -14.06 -34.14 16.01
C GLU A 881 -14.22 -32.74 15.38
N ASN A 882 -15.20 -31.93 15.83
CA ASN A 882 -15.33 -30.52 15.43
C ASN A 882 -14.31 -29.60 16.13
N LYS A 883 -13.69 -30.02 17.24
CA LYS A 883 -12.81 -29.16 18.04
C LYS A 883 -11.50 -28.79 17.34
N LYS A 884 -11.06 -29.55 16.33
CA LYS A 884 -9.78 -29.34 15.62
C LYS A 884 -9.84 -28.30 14.49
N SER A 885 -11.02 -27.95 13.98
CA SER A 885 -11.14 -27.24 12.68
C SER A 885 -11.66 -25.79 12.75
N LEU A 886 -12.13 -25.32 13.91
CA LEU A 886 -12.96 -24.10 13.98
C LEU A 886 -12.54 -23.04 15.00
N GLY A 887 -11.59 -23.32 15.90
CA GLY A 887 -11.25 -22.42 17.01
C GLY A 887 -12.37 -22.29 18.05
N ALA A 888 -12.11 -22.66 19.30
CA ALA A 888 -13.13 -22.65 20.35
C ALA A 888 -13.69 -21.23 20.56
N SER A 889 -15.02 -21.09 20.45
CA SER A 889 -15.71 -19.87 20.87
C SER A 889 -15.62 -19.73 22.39
N VAL A 890 -15.32 -18.52 22.85
CA VAL A 890 -15.04 -18.20 24.25
C VAL A 890 -16.07 -17.19 24.74
N ALA A 891 -16.69 -17.44 25.90
CA ALA A 891 -17.63 -16.50 26.52
C ALA A 891 -16.93 -15.16 26.79
N PHE A 892 -17.63 -14.03 26.59
CA PHE A 892 -16.96 -12.73 26.58
C PHE A 892 -16.24 -12.42 27.89
N GLU A 893 -16.87 -12.75 29.02
CA GLU A 893 -16.31 -12.60 30.36
C GLU A 893 -14.96 -13.29 30.60
N GLU A 894 -14.64 -14.36 29.87
CA GLU A 894 -13.37 -15.08 30.03
C GLU A 894 -12.16 -14.22 29.63
N HIS A 895 -12.36 -13.18 28.81
CA HIS A 895 -11.31 -12.21 28.50
C HIS A 895 -10.78 -11.55 29.78
N PHE A 896 -11.63 -11.33 30.79
CA PHE A 896 -11.22 -10.68 32.04
C PHE A 896 -10.26 -11.54 32.90
N LYS A 897 -9.99 -12.80 32.54
CA LYS A 897 -8.96 -13.64 33.18
C LYS A 897 -7.52 -13.25 32.78
N PHE A 898 -7.33 -12.40 31.76
CA PHE A 898 -6.02 -12.07 31.17
C PHE A 898 -5.59 -10.62 31.45
N ARG A 899 -4.28 -10.38 31.63
CA ARG A 899 -3.72 -9.04 31.89
C ARG A 899 -3.72 -8.13 30.66
N HIS A 900 -3.52 -8.69 29.46
CA HIS A 900 -3.28 -7.94 28.25
C HIS A 900 -4.34 -8.28 27.20
N LEU A 901 -5.22 -7.32 26.87
CA LEU A 901 -6.34 -7.51 25.95
C LEU A 901 -6.14 -6.70 24.68
N ALA A 902 -6.10 -7.39 23.53
CA ALA A 902 -6.08 -6.69 22.24
C ALA A 902 -7.51 -6.31 21.80
N ASP A 903 -7.67 -5.08 21.37
CA ASP A 903 -8.87 -4.56 20.71
C ASP A 903 -8.51 -4.12 19.30
N LEU A 904 -9.23 -4.70 18.33
CA LEU A 904 -9.01 -4.52 16.90
C LEU A 904 -10.34 -4.23 16.24
N ASP A 905 -10.36 -3.22 15.36
CA ASP A 905 -11.50 -2.88 14.51
C ASP A 905 -11.98 -4.08 13.67
N GLY A 906 -13.20 -3.99 13.17
CA GLY A 906 -13.75 -4.87 12.14
C GLY A 906 -14.10 -4.04 10.89
N ALA A 907 -15.21 -4.37 10.21
CA ALA A 907 -15.79 -3.48 9.19
C ALA A 907 -16.29 -2.13 9.76
N GLY A 908 -16.32 -2.01 11.09
CA GLY A 908 -16.54 -0.78 11.85
C GLY A 908 -15.76 -0.84 13.16
N PHE A 909 -16.01 0.11 14.06
CA PHE A 909 -15.40 0.14 15.39
C PHE A 909 -15.63 -1.15 16.21
N SER A 910 -14.67 -1.50 17.07
CA SER A 910 -14.86 -2.62 18.01
C SER A 910 -15.79 -2.26 19.17
N GLY A 911 -16.98 -2.86 19.21
CA GLY A 911 -17.92 -2.75 20.35
C GLY A 911 -17.39 -3.33 21.67
N ARG A 912 -16.23 -4.00 21.67
CA ARG A 912 -15.56 -4.59 22.84
C ARG A 912 -14.70 -3.61 23.63
N PHE A 913 -14.31 -2.48 23.03
CA PHE A 913 -13.36 -1.54 23.65
C PHE A 913 -13.82 -1.05 25.02
N LEU A 914 -15.04 -0.49 25.13
CA LEU A 914 -15.54 0.04 26.41
C LEU A 914 -15.69 -1.05 27.51
N PRO A 915 -16.21 -2.26 27.24
CA PRO A 915 -16.17 -3.36 28.20
C PRO A 915 -14.77 -3.82 28.62
N PHE A 916 -13.78 -3.79 27.71
CA PHE A 916 -12.39 -4.07 28.08
C PHE A 916 -11.79 -2.96 28.95
N MET A 917 -12.07 -1.70 28.62
CA MET A 917 -11.70 -0.52 29.41
C MET A 917 -12.28 -0.56 30.84
N GLN A 918 -13.48 -1.13 31.04
CA GLN A 918 -14.08 -1.32 32.37
C GLN A 918 -13.43 -2.44 33.20
N SER A 919 -12.67 -3.33 32.56
CA SER A 919 -11.98 -4.43 33.24
C SER A 919 -10.67 -3.99 33.86
N LYS A 920 -10.16 -4.76 34.83
CA LYS A 920 -8.84 -4.52 35.45
C LYS A 920 -7.67 -4.97 34.55
N SER A 921 -7.80 -4.86 33.23
CA SER A 921 -6.88 -5.41 32.22
C SER A 921 -6.33 -4.29 31.34
N LEU A 922 -5.08 -4.43 30.90
CA LEU A 922 -4.43 -3.46 30.02
C LEU A 922 -4.91 -3.67 28.58
N VAL A 923 -5.57 -2.66 28.02
CA VAL A 923 -6.13 -2.71 26.66
C VAL A 923 -5.11 -2.19 25.64
N TYR A 924 -4.93 -2.92 24.54
CA TYR A 924 -4.08 -2.57 23.40
C TYR A 924 -4.98 -2.34 22.18
N ARG A 925 -5.10 -1.10 21.68
CA ARG A 925 -6.04 -0.75 20.59
C ARG A 925 -5.31 -0.49 19.28
N ALA A 926 -5.72 -1.17 18.20
CA ALA A 926 -5.35 -0.83 16.81
C ALA A 926 -6.61 -0.62 15.97
N GLY A 927 -6.72 0.52 15.27
CA GLY A 927 -7.93 0.82 14.50
C GLY A 927 -7.94 2.17 13.77
N LEU A 928 -8.62 2.20 12.63
CA LEU A 928 -8.90 3.42 11.85
C LEU A 928 -10.17 4.14 12.30
N PHE A 929 -11.10 3.43 12.93
CA PHE A 929 -12.43 3.96 13.20
C PHE A 929 -12.42 4.91 14.40
N ARG A 930 -12.85 6.14 14.12
CA ARG A 930 -13.10 7.18 15.11
C ARG A 930 -14.52 7.08 15.65
N THR A 931 -14.69 7.38 16.94
CA THR A 931 -15.94 7.23 17.71
C THR A 931 -16.17 8.45 18.62
N TRP A 932 -17.39 8.53 19.19
CA TRP A 932 -17.79 9.64 20.10
C TRP A 932 -16.91 9.80 21.34
N PHE A 933 -16.13 8.78 21.74
CA PHE A 933 -15.30 8.82 22.95
C PHE A 933 -13.82 9.10 22.71
N ASP A 934 -13.35 9.28 21.47
CA ASP A 934 -11.91 9.43 21.21
C ASP A 934 -11.35 10.77 21.73
N GLU A 935 -12.14 11.85 21.79
CA GLU A 935 -11.71 13.14 22.39
C GLU A 935 -11.44 13.04 23.91
N ARG A 936 -12.08 12.05 24.56
CA ARG A 936 -12.12 11.90 26.03
C ARG A 936 -11.34 10.69 26.54
N VAL A 937 -11.00 9.71 25.71
CA VAL A 937 -10.21 8.53 26.11
C VAL A 937 -8.81 8.62 25.52
N HIS A 938 -7.85 9.09 26.32
CA HIS A 938 -6.48 9.33 25.89
C HIS A 938 -5.58 8.08 25.83
N PRO A 939 -4.73 7.93 24.78
CA PRO A 939 -3.73 6.88 24.68
C PRO A 939 -2.64 7.04 25.76
N TRP A 940 -1.91 5.95 26.07
CA TRP A 940 -0.87 5.83 27.10
C TRP A 940 -1.28 6.14 28.55
N ARG A 941 -2.45 6.74 28.77
CA ARG A 941 -3.06 6.89 30.10
C ARG A 941 -4.14 5.86 30.37
N HIS A 942 -5.06 5.68 29.42
CA HIS A 942 -6.21 4.79 29.60
C HIS A 942 -6.04 3.45 28.85
N TYR A 943 -5.28 3.43 27.75
CA TYR A 943 -4.98 2.23 26.94
C TYR A 943 -3.65 2.39 26.20
N VAL A 944 -3.11 1.29 25.66
CA VAL A 944 -1.89 1.27 24.83
C VAL A 944 -2.29 1.35 23.34
N PRO A 945 -1.85 2.39 22.59
CA PRO A 945 -2.09 2.47 21.16
C PRO A 945 -1.13 1.56 20.35
N LEU A 946 -1.64 0.93 19.30
CA LEU A 946 -0.88 0.13 18.33
C LEU A 946 -1.05 0.67 16.90
N ASP A 947 0.00 0.58 16.08
CA ASP A 947 -0.04 0.96 14.66
C ASP A 947 -0.68 -0.16 13.81
N LEU A 948 -1.37 0.21 12.73
CA LEU A 948 -2.03 -0.71 11.80
C LEU A 948 -1.05 -1.59 11.01
N ARG A 949 0.23 -1.22 10.92
CA ARG A 949 1.33 -2.02 10.37
C ARG A 949 1.81 -3.11 11.35
N ILE A 950 0.89 -3.71 12.14
CA ILE A 950 1.17 -4.41 13.40
C ILE A 950 2.37 -5.38 13.30
N GLY A 951 3.51 -4.95 13.86
CA GLY A 951 4.80 -5.65 13.81
C GLY A 951 5.93 -4.71 13.39
N MET A 952 5.68 -3.86 12.38
CA MET A 952 6.58 -2.82 11.86
C MET A 952 8.03 -3.31 11.60
N GLY A 953 8.16 -4.60 11.29
CA GLY A 953 9.42 -5.25 10.94
C GLY A 953 10.30 -5.76 12.09
N THR A 954 9.91 -5.63 13.36
CA THR A 954 10.69 -6.08 14.54
C THR A 954 9.83 -6.52 15.74
N ASP A 955 8.62 -7.06 15.49
CA ASP A 955 7.67 -7.52 16.54
C ASP A 955 7.35 -6.46 17.63
N ALA A 956 7.39 -5.17 17.25
CA ALA A 956 7.37 -4.06 18.20
C ALA A 956 6.15 -4.05 19.15
N TRP A 957 4.97 -4.49 18.68
CA TRP A 957 3.77 -4.59 19.52
C TRP A 957 3.96 -5.61 20.66
N TYR A 958 4.66 -6.71 20.40
CA TYR A 958 4.96 -7.72 21.40
C TYR A 958 6.07 -7.24 22.36
N SER A 959 7.08 -6.53 21.86
CA SER A 959 8.09 -5.91 22.72
C SER A 959 7.48 -4.95 23.75
N VAL A 960 6.46 -4.17 23.35
CA VAL A 960 5.65 -3.36 24.29
C VAL A 960 4.86 -4.23 25.28
N ALA A 961 4.24 -5.32 24.83
CA ALA A 961 3.54 -6.24 25.72
C ALA A 961 4.49 -6.91 26.74
N ALA A 962 5.67 -7.34 26.29
CA ALA A 962 6.72 -7.92 27.13
C ALA A 962 7.29 -6.91 28.14
N PHE A 963 7.36 -5.62 27.80
CA PHE A 963 7.66 -4.57 28.77
C PHE A 963 6.60 -4.50 29.88
N PHE A 964 5.32 -4.43 29.53
CA PHE A 964 4.21 -4.32 30.49
C PHE A 964 3.89 -5.61 31.25
N GLY A 965 4.27 -6.78 30.77
CA GLY A 965 4.23 -8.00 31.58
C GLY A 965 5.54 -8.30 32.31
N GLY A 966 6.62 -7.58 31.99
CA GLY A 966 7.93 -7.73 32.60
C GLY A 966 8.09 -6.95 33.90
N ARG A 967 9.11 -7.31 34.68
CA ARG A 967 9.42 -6.68 35.99
C ARG A 967 9.62 -5.15 35.93
N ARG A 968 10.00 -4.60 34.78
CA ARG A 968 10.21 -3.14 34.60
C ARG A 968 8.90 -2.38 34.40
N GLY A 969 7.99 -2.89 33.57
CA GLY A 969 6.77 -2.19 33.16
C GLY A 969 5.48 -2.63 33.85
N SER A 970 5.45 -3.74 34.60
CA SER A 970 4.17 -4.29 35.08
C SER A 970 3.35 -3.38 35.99
N HIS A 971 4.01 -2.60 36.85
CA HIS A 971 3.33 -1.59 37.66
C HIS A 971 2.75 -0.43 36.82
N LEU A 972 3.38 -0.06 35.69
CA LEU A 972 2.84 0.92 34.75
C LEU A 972 1.65 0.35 33.97
N GLY A 973 1.73 -0.94 33.59
CA GLY A 973 0.63 -1.64 32.92
C GLY A 973 -0.62 -1.75 33.78
N GLU A 974 -0.44 -2.12 35.06
CA GLU A 974 -1.52 -2.10 36.05
C GLU A 974 -2.09 -0.69 36.23
N LYS A 975 -1.24 0.33 36.38
CA LYS A 975 -1.66 1.72 36.53
C LYS A 975 -2.52 2.20 35.36
N ILE A 976 -2.11 1.93 34.11
CA ILE A 976 -2.87 2.30 32.90
C ILE A 976 -4.21 1.54 32.84
N ALA A 977 -4.23 0.26 33.20
CA ALA A 977 -5.45 -0.53 33.24
C ALA A 977 -6.46 0.03 34.28
N LEU A 978 -6.00 0.35 35.48
CA LEU A 978 -6.83 0.89 36.55
C LEU A 978 -7.29 2.33 36.27
N GLU A 979 -6.43 3.20 35.74
CA GLU A 979 -6.86 4.55 35.30
C GLU A 979 -7.85 4.49 34.13
N GLY A 980 -7.64 3.58 33.19
CA GLY A 980 -8.59 3.31 32.11
C GLY A 980 -9.98 2.94 32.63
N ARG A 981 -10.03 2.02 33.60
CA ARG A 981 -11.28 1.64 34.29
C ARG A 981 -11.91 2.80 35.05
N GLU A 982 -11.15 3.45 35.92
CA GLU A 982 -11.64 4.58 36.73
C GLU A 982 -12.20 5.71 35.87
N TRP A 983 -11.60 5.93 34.70
CA TRP A 983 -12.07 6.93 33.75
C TRP A 983 -13.31 6.46 32.98
N ALA A 984 -13.38 5.18 32.59
CA ALA A 984 -14.56 4.61 31.95
C ALA A 984 -15.81 4.69 32.85
N GLU A 985 -15.64 4.51 34.16
CA GLU A 985 -16.66 4.69 35.20
C GLU A 985 -17.10 6.17 35.39
N LYS A 986 -16.38 7.16 34.83
CA LYS A 986 -16.64 8.60 35.00
C LYS A 986 -17.05 9.34 33.71
N ALA A 987 -16.57 8.92 32.55
CA ALA A 987 -16.66 9.69 31.29
C ALA A 987 -17.24 8.94 30.08
N THR A 988 -17.48 7.62 30.18
CA THR A 988 -18.04 6.79 29.11
C THR A 988 -19.29 5.99 29.52
N ARG A 989 -19.97 6.42 30.59
CA ARG A 989 -21.20 5.78 31.11
C ARG A 989 -22.36 5.94 30.11
N PRO A 990 -23.42 5.12 30.20
CA PRO A 990 -24.70 5.39 29.53
C PRO A 990 -25.25 6.80 29.80
N ALA A 991 -24.96 7.36 30.98
CA ALA A 991 -25.27 8.75 31.32
C ALA A 991 -24.48 9.77 30.48
N ASP A 992 -23.18 9.55 30.28
CA ASP A 992 -22.33 10.43 29.45
C ASP A 992 -22.72 10.37 27.97
N MET A 993 -23.16 9.20 27.50
CA MET A 993 -23.76 9.04 26.16
C MET A 993 -25.01 9.92 26.00
N GLN A 994 -25.88 9.98 27.00
CA GLN A 994 -27.06 10.85 26.99
C GLN A 994 -26.67 12.33 27.01
N VAL A 995 -25.68 12.73 27.81
CA VAL A 995 -25.18 14.12 27.88
C VAL A 995 -24.56 14.56 26.54
N TYR A 996 -23.77 13.70 25.90
CA TYR A 996 -23.20 13.95 24.57
C TYR A 996 -24.31 14.05 23.51
N MET A 997 -25.25 13.09 23.48
CA MET A 997 -26.33 13.08 22.49
C MET A 997 -27.27 14.30 22.65
N PHE A 998 -27.54 14.74 23.88
CA PHE A 998 -28.34 15.95 24.12
C PHE A 998 -27.61 17.20 23.60
N ARG A 999 -26.30 17.33 23.84
CA ARG A 999 -25.51 18.43 23.25
C ARG A 999 -25.55 18.38 21.72
N LEU A 1000 -25.30 17.21 21.14
CA LEU A 1000 -25.30 17.00 19.69
C LEU A 1000 -26.62 17.41 19.05
N LEU A 1001 -27.77 17.03 19.64
CA LEU A 1001 -29.08 17.32 19.08
C LEU A 1001 -29.55 18.77 19.30
N LEU A 1002 -29.07 19.48 20.34
CA LEU A 1002 -29.30 20.93 20.44
C LEU A 1002 -28.53 21.71 19.36
N GLU A 1003 -27.28 21.33 19.10
CA GLU A 1003 -26.48 21.94 18.02
C GLU A 1003 -27.06 21.62 16.63
N TRP A 1004 -27.41 20.35 16.40
CA TRP A 1004 -28.06 19.92 15.16
C TRP A 1004 -29.41 20.61 14.94
N GLY A 1005 -30.25 20.65 15.98
CA GLY A 1005 -31.56 21.31 15.97
C GLY A 1005 -31.48 22.79 15.60
N ARG A 1006 -30.41 23.49 15.99
CA ARG A 1006 -30.13 24.86 15.51
C ARG A 1006 -29.72 24.88 14.03
N ILE A 1007 -28.82 24.01 13.58
CA ILE A 1007 -28.30 24.01 12.20
C ILE A 1007 -29.41 23.80 11.16
N VAL A 1008 -30.41 22.97 11.49
CA VAL A 1008 -31.54 22.61 10.61
C VAL A 1008 -32.76 23.52 10.73
N ASP A 1009 -32.73 24.55 11.58
CA ASP A 1009 -33.78 25.59 11.67
C ASP A 1009 -33.46 26.75 10.70
N ASP A 1010 -34.48 27.26 10.00
CA ASP A 1010 -34.31 28.39 9.07
C ASP A 1010 -33.82 29.67 9.77
N ARG A 1011 -34.00 29.77 11.10
CA ARG A 1011 -33.64 30.92 11.95
C ARG A 1011 -32.28 30.73 12.64
N ARG A 1012 -31.44 29.79 12.20
CA ARG A 1012 -30.15 29.45 12.85
C ARG A 1012 -29.21 30.62 13.11
N GLU A 1013 -29.30 31.69 12.31
CA GLU A 1013 -28.47 32.90 12.44
C GLU A 1013 -28.95 33.86 13.54
N THR A 1014 -30.12 33.64 14.14
CA THR A 1014 -30.65 34.41 15.28
C THR A 1014 -31.02 33.54 16.50
N LEU A 1015 -31.01 32.21 16.39
CA LEU A 1015 -31.26 31.30 17.52
C LEU A 1015 -30.05 31.21 18.46
N GLY A 1016 -30.25 31.58 19.73
CA GLY A 1016 -29.21 31.45 20.76
C GLY A 1016 -29.67 31.71 22.18
N TYR A 1017 -28.96 31.12 23.14
CA TYR A 1017 -29.15 31.30 24.57
C TYR A 1017 -28.26 32.44 25.11
N PHE A 1018 -28.85 33.41 25.80
CA PHE A 1018 -28.13 34.61 26.24
C PHE A 1018 -27.64 34.58 27.70
N GLY A 1019 -28.10 33.63 28.52
CA GLY A 1019 -27.84 33.53 29.97
C GLY A 1019 -29.15 33.51 30.76
N PRO A 1020 -29.12 33.33 32.09
CA PRO A 1020 -30.32 33.47 32.91
C PRO A 1020 -30.89 34.88 32.77
N SER A 1021 -32.20 34.96 32.56
CA SER A 1021 -32.94 36.21 32.63
C SER A 1021 -32.70 36.86 33.99
N ARG A 1022 -32.11 38.06 34.02
CA ARG A 1022 -32.24 38.92 35.19
C ARG A 1022 -33.71 39.30 35.29
N SER A 1023 -34.43 38.61 36.17
CA SER A 1023 -35.72 39.08 36.65
C SER A 1023 -35.55 40.53 37.12
N GLY A 1024 -36.12 41.48 36.38
CA GLY A 1024 -36.17 42.87 36.81
C GLY A 1024 -36.88 42.94 38.16
N GLY A 1025 -36.22 43.53 39.15
CA GLY A 1025 -36.86 43.97 40.39
C GLY A 1025 -37.57 45.29 40.20
#